data_AF-A0AAW5IR95-F1
#
_entry.id   AF-A0AAW5IR95-F1
#
_cell.length_a   1.000
_cell.length_b   1.000
_cell.length_c   1.000
_cell.angle_alpha   90.00
_cell.angle_beta   90.00
_cell.angle_gamma   90.00
#
_symmetry.space_group_name_H-M   'P 1'
#
loop_
_entity.id
_entity.type
_entity.pdbx_description
1 polymer ?
#
loop_
_entity_poly.entity_id
_entity_poly.type
_entity_poly.pdbx_seq_one_letter_code
_entity_poly.pdbx_strand_id
1 'polypeptide(L)'
;MTQYEQKFRDILAEILQLDQAELDFGIYRIMNQKRKDIEAFLNNRLVPEITKILKAQTSAGTDISAMENEVFSHLAKFFSRYYEGGDFISKRRYKDDAYAIPYSGEEVKLYWANADQYYIKTSEYFKNYSFVLPTSRRKVHFVLRDADTEQNNNKAANNMERRFQLCEEDCIAEEDGELNIFFTYELMPKTTKQDALIKDAEAKIISSFVEGKYADFAELVNEKVPTEKNKERTLLMKHLQDYTAKNNFDYFIHKDLGGFLRRELDFYIKNEVMFLDDLDATHIIEHLAQVKAIKLVGEKIISFLAQLEDFQKKLWLKKKFVVGCDYCITLNRIPRTLYPEIIANDEQRKEWVRLFAIDEIKGDMMTEGYSEPLTEKFLEDNPFLVLDTKFFSAEFKHKLVGSMEKVDEECNGLLINSENFQALELLQEKYREAVKCVYIDPPYNTGKGDFYYKDNFQDSSWLTMMNERLTLAKSYLSSKSVLLMNMDEHEISNSEILASNVLEKNNDLGTIVWDKRNPKGDSKGIAYQHEYILTYAKDAAALAETCKVQRPKRNAELILSKAKQLFSKKSETYTLDDINKDFIKWINSQVGFSGGERAYNSIDENGDVYRAVSMAWPNKKQAPKEYFIPLIHPKTNKPCPVPARGWRNPPQTMRELMDKGQILFGINETTQPTRKYLLRENMYENIPSLVYYGGSDTDMLHNMAIPFDTPKVTDLGKEHIASFTDKRLIKKAKNSRLELLF
;
A
#
# COMPACT_ATOMS: atom_id res chain seq x y z
N MET A 1 -51.93 -0.36 5.37
CA MET A 1 -50.47 -0.33 5.54
C MET A 1 -50.18 0.50 6.77
N THR A 2 -49.51 -0.07 7.77
CA THR A 2 -49.18 0.64 9.01
C THR A 2 -47.89 1.44 8.85
N GLN A 3 -47.64 2.42 9.73
CA GLN A 3 -46.40 3.20 9.71
C GLN A 3 -45.15 2.31 9.89
N TYR A 4 -45.26 1.24 10.69
CA TYR A 4 -44.18 0.29 10.94
C TYR A 4 -43.88 -0.60 9.73
N GLU A 5 -44.94 -1.05 9.04
CA GLU A 5 -44.79 -1.79 7.78
C GLU A 5 -44.10 -0.91 6.73
N GLN A 6 -44.52 0.34 6.57
CA GLN A 6 -43.88 1.28 5.63
C GLN A 6 -42.42 1.51 5.99
N LYS A 7 -42.11 1.80 7.25
CA LYS A 7 -40.72 2.03 7.70
C LYS A 7 -39.83 0.80 7.44
N PHE A 8 -40.34 -0.40 7.68
CA PHE A 8 -39.62 -1.64 7.38
C PHE A 8 -39.36 -1.80 5.87
N ARG A 9 -40.35 -1.50 5.04
CA ARG A 9 -40.20 -1.50 3.57
C ARG A 9 -39.17 -0.49 3.10
N ASP A 10 -39.19 0.72 3.64
CA ASP A 10 -38.26 1.80 3.29
C ASP A 10 -36.81 1.40 3.61
N ILE A 11 -36.57 0.81 4.79
CA ILE A 11 -35.24 0.31 5.18
C ILE A 11 -34.77 -0.80 4.24
N LEU A 12 -35.65 -1.74 3.86
CA LEU A 12 -35.27 -2.78 2.90
C LEU A 12 -35.02 -2.23 1.50
N ALA A 13 -35.80 -1.23 1.06
CA ALA A 13 -35.59 -0.55 -0.21
C ALA A 13 -34.26 0.21 -0.23
N GLU A 14 -33.90 0.86 0.88
CA GLU A 14 -32.62 1.52 1.09
C GLU A 14 -31.46 0.51 1.04
N ILE A 15 -31.54 -0.57 1.82
CA ILE A 15 -30.51 -1.63 1.87
C ILE A 15 -30.27 -2.25 0.51
N LEU A 16 -31.36 -2.58 -0.20
CA LEU A 16 -31.32 -3.17 -1.52
C LEU A 16 -31.08 -2.13 -2.62
N GLN A 17 -30.95 -0.86 -2.25
CA GLN A 17 -30.72 0.25 -3.16
C GLN A 17 -31.72 0.24 -4.34
N LEU A 18 -32.99 -0.15 -4.10
CA LEU A 18 -34.01 -0.32 -5.15
C LEU A 18 -34.37 1.01 -5.82
N ASP A 19 -34.11 2.12 -5.15
CA ASP A 19 -34.33 3.47 -5.64
C ASP A 19 -33.17 3.97 -6.52
N GLN A 20 -32.05 3.25 -6.50
CA GLN A 20 -30.83 3.56 -7.23
C GLN A 20 -30.78 2.67 -8.49
N ALA A 21 -31.24 3.20 -9.62
CA ALA A 21 -31.22 2.47 -10.89
C ALA A 21 -29.81 2.29 -11.49
N GLU A 22 -28.74 2.57 -10.76
CA GLU A 22 -27.57 3.19 -11.37
C GLU A 22 -26.22 2.58 -11.08
N LEU A 23 -26.02 1.34 -11.48
CA LEU A 23 -24.71 0.92 -11.97
C LEU A 23 -25.00 -0.09 -13.08
N ASP A 24 -24.88 0.28 -14.37
CA ASP A 24 -25.03 -0.67 -15.50
C ASP A 24 -23.81 -1.60 -15.63
N PHE A 25 -23.19 -1.91 -14.49
CA PHE A 25 -22.03 -2.75 -14.32
C PHE A 25 -22.17 -3.62 -13.05
N GLY A 26 -21.58 -4.82 -13.10
CA GLY A 26 -21.58 -5.75 -11.96
C GLY A 26 -22.97 -6.27 -11.54
N ILE A 27 -23.22 -6.34 -10.23
CA ILE A 27 -24.45 -6.93 -9.65
C ILE A 27 -25.68 -6.06 -9.87
N TYR A 28 -25.52 -4.75 -9.97
CA TYR A 28 -26.63 -3.80 -10.04
C TYR A 28 -27.40 -3.91 -11.35
N ARG A 29 -26.73 -4.34 -12.43
CA ARG A 29 -27.37 -4.76 -13.67
C ARG A 29 -28.34 -5.93 -13.46
N ILE A 30 -27.95 -6.91 -12.64
CA ILE A 30 -28.81 -8.06 -12.29
C ILE A 30 -29.94 -7.63 -11.35
N MET A 31 -29.64 -6.80 -10.35
CA MET A 31 -30.66 -6.28 -9.43
C MET A 31 -31.72 -5.46 -10.16
N ASN A 32 -31.32 -4.62 -11.11
CA ASN A 32 -32.24 -3.86 -11.96
C ASN A 32 -33.08 -4.79 -12.85
N GLN A 33 -32.47 -5.81 -13.48
CA GLN A 33 -33.23 -6.81 -14.26
C GLN A 33 -34.23 -7.59 -13.40
N LYS A 34 -33.90 -7.81 -12.12
CA LYS A 34 -34.73 -8.54 -11.15
C LYS A 34 -35.56 -7.64 -10.26
N ARG A 35 -35.56 -6.33 -10.45
CA ARG A 35 -36.22 -5.36 -9.57
C ARG A 35 -37.67 -5.72 -9.29
N LYS A 36 -38.43 -6.07 -10.33
CA LYS A 36 -39.84 -6.48 -10.18
C LYS A 36 -40.01 -7.75 -9.33
N ASP A 37 -39.10 -8.72 -9.46
CA ASP A 37 -39.12 -9.95 -8.65
C ASP A 37 -38.81 -9.64 -7.19
N ILE A 38 -37.88 -8.70 -6.94
CA ILE A 38 -37.49 -8.25 -5.60
C ILE A 38 -38.61 -7.45 -4.95
N GLU A 39 -39.17 -6.46 -5.65
CA GLU A 39 -40.34 -5.70 -5.20
C GLU A 39 -41.52 -6.63 -4.91
N ALA A 40 -41.79 -7.64 -5.76
CA ALA A 40 -42.84 -8.62 -5.50
C ALA A 40 -42.56 -9.49 -4.27
N PHE A 41 -41.29 -9.85 -4.00
CA PHE A 41 -40.91 -10.58 -2.80
C PHE A 41 -41.14 -9.73 -1.53
N LEU A 42 -40.69 -8.49 -1.53
CA LEU A 42 -40.86 -7.54 -0.43
C LEU A 42 -42.32 -7.18 -0.20
N ASN A 43 -43.04 -6.84 -1.28
CA ASN A 43 -44.40 -6.31 -1.24
C ASN A 43 -45.45 -7.39 -1.02
N ASN A 44 -45.32 -8.51 -1.71
CA ASN A 44 -46.43 -9.46 -1.84
C ASN A 44 -46.17 -10.81 -1.16
N ARG A 45 -44.94 -11.11 -0.71
CA ARG A 45 -44.61 -12.42 -0.09
C ARG A 45 -44.22 -12.31 1.39
N LEU A 46 -43.41 -11.32 1.75
CA LEU A 46 -42.88 -11.14 3.11
C LEU A 46 -43.96 -10.82 4.15
N VAL A 47 -44.81 -9.83 3.87
CA VAL A 47 -45.86 -9.39 4.81
C VAL A 47 -46.91 -10.48 5.07
N PRO A 48 -47.49 -11.15 4.05
CA PRO A 48 -48.43 -12.24 4.29
C PRO A 48 -47.84 -13.43 5.06
N GLU A 49 -46.53 -13.62 4.99
CA GLU A 49 -45.85 -14.69 5.70
C GLU A 49 -45.75 -14.42 7.21
N ILE A 50 -45.53 -13.16 7.61
CA ILE A 50 -45.61 -12.75 9.03
C ILE A 50 -47.02 -13.05 9.55
N THR A 51 -48.05 -12.61 8.83
CA THR A 51 -49.46 -12.86 9.20
C THR A 51 -49.74 -14.36 9.34
N LYS A 52 -49.19 -15.19 8.44
CA LYS A 52 -49.38 -16.64 8.46
C LYS A 52 -48.71 -17.29 9.68
N ILE A 53 -47.50 -16.86 10.04
CA ILE A 53 -46.75 -17.41 11.19
C ILE A 53 -47.47 -17.06 12.49
N LEU A 54 -47.89 -15.81 12.65
CA LEU A 54 -48.59 -15.34 13.84
C LEU A 54 -49.93 -16.10 14.02
N LYS A 55 -50.76 -16.16 12.97
CA LYS A 55 -52.04 -16.91 12.99
C LYS A 55 -51.89 -18.40 13.33
N ALA A 56 -50.77 -19.02 12.98
CA ALA A 56 -50.53 -20.44 13.25
C ALA A 56 -50.09 -20.73 14.70
N GLN A 57 -49.81 -19.70 15.49
CA GLN A 57 -49.27 -19.82 16.85
C GLN A 57 -50.17 -19.16 17.91
N THR A 58 -51.15 -18.34 17.51
CA THR A 58 -52.04 -17.60 18.43
C THR A 58 -53.46 -18.14 18.44
N SER A 59 -54.17 -17.92 19.54
CA SER A 59 -55.57 -18.31 19.74
C SER A 59 -56.54 -17.40 18.97
N ALA A 60 -57.77 -17.87 18.74
CA ALA A 60 -58.83 -17.04 18.16
C ALA A 60 -59.18 -15.89 19.13
N GLY A 61 -58.94 -14.64 18.72
CA GLY A 61 -59.20 -13.44 19.52
C GLY A 61 -57.97 -12.56 19.82
N THR A 62 -56.75 -13.05 19.56
CA THR A 62 -55.51 -12.25 19.70
C THR A 62 -55.43 -11.15 18.64
N ASP A 63 -54.97 -9.95 19.03
CA ASP A 63 -54.74 -8.82 18.12
C ASP A 63 -53.47 -9.03 17.29
N ILE A 64 -53.65 -9.76 16.18
CA ILE A 64 -52.57 -10.04 15.22
C ILE A 64 -51.99 -8.75 14.64
N SER A 65 -52.78 -7.67 14.50
CA SER A 65 -52.30 -6.43 13.89
C SER A 65 -51.29 -5.70 14.78
N ALA A 66 -51.50 -5.72 16.10
CA ALA A 66 -50.53 -5.19 17.07
C ALA A 66 -49.22 -6.00 17.03
N MET A 67 -49.31 -7.32 17.01
CA MET A 67 -48.13 -8.21 16.94
C MET A 67 -47.36 -8.04 15.62
N GLU A 68 -48.05 -7.85 14.50
CA GLU A 68 -47.42 -7.56 13.20
C GLU A 68 -46.58 -6.27 13.27
N ASN A 69 -47.13 -5.21 13.86
CA ASN A 69 -46.43 -3.93 14.01
C ASN A 69 -45.16 -4.06 14.86
N GLU A 70 -45.19 -4.86 15.93
CA GLU A 70 -44.01 -5.14 16.74
C GLU A 70 -42.94 -5.92 15.96
N VAL A 71 -43.34 -6.96 15.23
CA VAL A 71 -42.42 -7.72 14.37
C VAL A 71 -41.78 -6.81 13.32
N PHE A 72 -42.55 -5.95 12.65
CA PHE A 72 -42.00 -4.97 11.69
C PHE A 72 -41.05 -3.98 12.36
N SER A 73 -41.41 -3.46 13.53
CA SER A 73 -40.57 -2.54 14.30
C SER A 73 -39.22 -3.17 14.67
N HIS A 74 -39.22 -4.40 15.17
CA HIS A 74 -38.00 -5.13 15.51
C HIS A 74 -37.12 -5.44 14.31
N LEU A 75 -37.71 -5.92 13.20
CA LEU A 75 -36.97 -6.18 11.97
C LEU A 75 -36.35 -4.89 11.40
N ALA A 76 -37.13 -3.80 11.35
CA ALA A 76 -36.64 -2.47 10.95
C ALA A 76 -35.47 -2.01 11.82
N LYS A 77 -35.61 -2.11 13.15
CA LYS A 77 -34.56 -1.72 14.10
C LYS A 77 -33.31 -2.59 13.96
N PHE A 78 -33.47 -3.89 13.73
CA PHE A 78 -32.35 -4.82 13.52
C PHE A 78 -31.55 -4.45 12.27
N PHE A 79 -32.19 -4.34 11.10
CA PHE A 79 -31.46 -4.11 9.85
C PHE A 79 -30.87 -2.70 9.75
N SER A 80 -31.58 -1.68 10.22
CA SER A 80 -31.05 -0.29 10.26
C SER A 80 -29.84 -0.12 11.18
N ARG A 81 -29.67 -1.00 12.19
CA ARG A 81 -28.49 -0.95 13.08
C ARG A 81 -27.19 -1.35 12.37
N TYR A 82 -27.29 -2.28 11.43
CA TYR A 82 -26.13 -2.88 10.77
C TYR A 82 -25.90 -2.37 9.36
N TYR A 83 -26.78 -1.52 8.82
CA TYR A 83 -26.63 -0.91 7.50
C TYR A 83 -26.44 0.59 7.61
N GLU A 84 -25.39 1.11 6.98
CA GLU A 84 -25.11 2.55 6.96
C GLU A 84 -24.46 2.92 5.62
N GLY A 85 -25.08 3.86 4.90
CA GLY A 85 -24.45 4.52 3.74
C GLY A 85 -24.10 3.61 2.56
N GLY A 86 -24.71 2.42 2.46
CA GLY A 86 -24.41 1.46 1.39
C GLY A 86 -23.80 0.15 1.87
N ASP A 87 -23.27 0.11 3.10
CA ASP A 87 -22.45 -0.98 3.60
C ASP A 87 -23.00 -1.61 4.90
N PHE A 88 -22.68 -2.89 5.11
CA PHE A 88 -22.98 -3.59 6.36
C PHE A 88 -21.84 -3.46 7.37
N ILE A 89 -22.06 -2.72 8.46
CA ILE A 89 -21.01 -2.48 9.45
C ILE A 89 -21.12 -3.46 10.63
N SER A 90 -20.00 -4.09 10.96
CA SER A 90 -19.84 -4.94 12.14
C SER A 90 -19.77 -4.12 13.43
N LYS A 91 -20.88 -3.49 13.85
CA LYS A 91 -21.00 -2.80 15.15
C LYS A 91 -21.72 -3.69 16.16
N ARG A 92 -21.00 -4.36 17.08
CA ARG A 92 -21.62 -5.07 18.22
C ARG A 92 -22.15 -4.08 19.26
N ARG A 93 -23.37 -3.57 19.05
CA ARG A 93 -24.06 -2.65 19.96
C ARG A 93 -25.07 -3.36 20.84
N TYR A 94 -25.08 -3.01 22.11
CA TYR A 94 -26.10 -3.34 23.12
C TYR A 94 -26.75 -2.02 23.57
N LYS A 95 -28.04 -1.83 23.27
CA LYS A 95 -28.74 -0.52 23.35
C LYS A 95 -28.13 0.53 22.41
N ASP A 96 -28.79 1.68 22.28
CA ASP A 96 -28.53 2.62 21.16
C ASP A 96 -27.08 3.15 21.11
N ASP A 97 -26.31 3.11 22.23
CA ASP A 97 -24.96 3.70 22.33
C ASP A 97 -23.87 2.86 23.06
N ALA A 98 -24.10 1.62 23.52
CA ALA A 98 -23.07 0.86 24.26
C ALA A 98 -22.50 -0.32 23.45
N TYR A 99 -21.18 -0.48 23.43
CA TYR A 99 -20.52 -1.65 22.82
C TYR A 99 -20.48 -2.82 23.82
N ALA A 100 -20.91 -4.01 23.37
CA ALA A 100 -20.81 -5.22 24.16
C ALA A 100 -19.91 -6.24 23.46
N ILE A 101 -18.85 -6.66 24.14
CA ILE A 101 -17.98 -7.74 23.69
C ILE A 101 -18.36 -8.99 24.50
N PRO A 102 -18.96 -10.02 23.87
CA PRO A 102 -19.23 -11.27 24.57
C PRO A 102 -17.89 -11.87 25.02
N TYR A 103 -17.73 -12.02 26.34
CA TYR A 103 -16.54 -12.55 26.99
C TYR A 103 -16.90 -13.83 27.74
N SER A 104 -16.35 -14.95 27.30
CA SER A 104 -16.58 -16.28 27.90
C SER A 104 -15.45 -16.71 28.86
N GLY A 105 -14.49 -15.83 29.16
CA GLY A 105 -13.30 -16.16 29.95
C GLY A 105 -12.06 -16.56 29.14
N GLU A 106 -12.13 -16.51 27.80
CA GLU A 106 -10.99 -16.65 26.88
C GLU A 106 -10.43 -15.27 26.48
N GLU A 107 -9.23 -15.22 25.89
CA GLU A 107 -8.63 -13.96 25.43
C GLU A 107 -9.56 -13.17 24.48
N VAL A 108 -9.72 -11.87 24.75
CA VAL A 108 -10.53 -10.98 23.92
C VAL A 108 -9.73 -10.56 22.69
N LYS A 109 -10.22 -10.92 21.50
CA LYS A 109 -9.71 -10.39 20.24
C LYS A 109 -10.44 -9.10 19.86
N LEU A 110 -9.73 -7.97 19.94
CA LEU A 110 -10.18 -6.68 19.40
C LEU A 110 -9.83 -6.58 17.91
N TYR A 111 -10.72 -6.00 17.12
CA TYR A 111 -10.53 -5.74 15.70
C TYR A 111 -11.22 -4.43 15.32
N TRP A 112 -10.80 -3.83 14.21
CA TRP A 112 -11.38 -2.59 13.69
C TRP A 112 -12.71 -2.86 12.96
N ALA A 113 -13.55 -1.83 12.82
CA ALA A 113 -14.94 -1.96 12.39
C ALA A 113 -15.15 -2.74 11.06
N ASN A 114 -14.21 -2.61 10.12
CA ASN A 114 -14.32 -3.16 8.77
C ASN A 114 -13.43 -4.41 8.54
N ALA A 115 -12.95 -5.08 9.60
CA ALA A 115 -11.99 -6.19 9.49
C ALA A 115 -12.52 -7.39 8.66
N ASP A 116 -13.83 -7.65 8.76
CA ASP A 116 -14.51 -8.74 8.05
C ASP A 116 -14.98 -8.34 6.64
N GLN A 117 -14.50 -7.22 6.12
CA GLN A 117 -14.90 -6.70 4.81
C GLN A 117 -13.69 -6.58 3.87
N TYR A 118 -13.99 -6.53 2.57
CA TYR A 118 -13.06 -6.15 1.53
C TYR A 118 -13.12 -4.65 1.30
N TYR A 119 -11.98 -3.97 1.26
CA TYR A 119 -11.91 -2.56 0.88
C TYR A 119 -11.89 -2.43 -0.64
N ILE A 120 -12.81 -1.62 -1.19
CA ILE A 120 -12.87 -1.33 -2.61
C ILE A 120 -12.46 0.10 -2.85
N LYS A 121 -11.31 0.26 -3.52
CA LYS A 121 -10.83 1.56 -3.95
C LYS A 121 -11.76 2.09 -5.04
N THR A 122 -12.53 3.12 -4.71
CA THR A 122 -13.59 3.69 -5.54
C THR A 122 -13.07 4.41 -6.79
N SER A 123 -11.79 4.76 -6.87
CA SER A 123 -11.23 5.60 -7.95
C SER A 123 -11.27 5.00 -9.38
N GLU A 124 -11.38 3.68 -9.55
CA GLU A 124 -11.44 3.05 -10.89
C GLU A 124 -12.86 2.68 -11.35
N TYR A 125 -13.85 2.73 -10.47
CA TYR A 125 -15.17 2.14 -10.74
C TYR A 125 -16.25 3.12 -11.21
N PHE A 126 -16.00 4.44 -11.19
CA PHE A 126 -17.05 5.45 -11.41
C PHE A 126 -16.74 6.46 -12.51
N LYS A 127 -16.09 6.03 -13.60
CA LYS A 127 -16.04 6.86 -14.82
C LYS A 127 -17.45 7.21 -15.31
N ASN A 128 -18.44 6.33 -15.10
CA ASN A 128 -19.82 6.52 -15.54
C ASN A 128 -20.81 6.26 -14.39
N TYR A 129 -21.64 7.26 -14.06
CA TYR A 129 -22.80 7.18 -13.15
C TYR A 129 -24.07 7.29 -13.99
N SER A 130 -25.00 6.32 -13.96
CA SER A 130 -26.01 6.16 -15.02
C SER A 130 -27.44 5.85 -14.52
N PHE A 131 -28.45 6.69 -14.78
CA PHE A 131 -29.83 6.54 -14.26
C PHE A 131 -30.87 6.43 -15.33
N VAL A 132 -31.95 5.77 -14.93
CA VAL A 132 -33.21 5.76 -15.65
C VAL A 132 -34.18 6.73 -15.00
N LEU A 133 -34.73 7.64 -15.79
CA LEU A 133 -35.75 8.57 -15.35
C LEU A 133 -37.06 7.83 -14.98
N PRO A 134 -37.76 8.21 -13.88
CA PRO A 134 -38.90 7.47 -13.34
C PRO A 134 -40.05 7.22 -14.34
N THR A 135 -40.41 8.25 -15.10
CA THR A 135 -41.61 8.30 -15.95
C THR A 135 -41.25 7.98 -17.39
N SER A 136 -40.28 8.69 -17.95
CA SER A 136 -39.88 8.56 -19.35
C SER A 136 -39.05 7.29 -19.62
N ARG A 137 -38.47 6.68 -18.58
CA ARG A 137 -37.61 5.49 -18.64
C ARG A 137 -36.38 5.67 -19.55
N ARG A 138 -36.01 6.90 -19.88
CA ARG A 138 -34.80 7.28 -20.62
C ARG A 138 -33.58 7.21 -19.71
N LYS A 139 -32.41 6.97 -20.29
CA LYS A 139 -31.14 6.85 -19.57
C LYS A 139 -30.32 8.13 -19.61
N VAL A 140 -29.73 8.50 -18.48
CA VAL A 140 -28.84 9.65 -18.31
C VAL A 140 -27.53 9.15 -17.70
N HIS A 141 -26.39 9.61 -18.18
CA HIS A 141 -25.06 9.27 -17.69
C HIS A 141 -24.31 10.52 -17.27
N PHE A 142 -23.67 10.50 -16.12
CA PHE A 142 -22.61 11.42 -15.77
C PHE A 142 -21.28 10.72 -16.04
N VAL A 143 -20.52 11.29 -16.95
CA VAL A 143 -19.29 10.72 -17.47
C VAL A 143 -18.14 11.60 -17.03
N LEU A 144 -17.19 11.02 -16.30
CA LEU A 144 -15.92 11.68 -16.05
C LEU A 144 -15.12 11.59 -17.35
N ARG A 145 -14.99 12.71 -18.07
CA ARG A 145 -13.94 12.80 -19.07
C ARG A 145 -12.65 12.84 -18.28
N ASP A 146 -11.77 11.87 -18.54
CA ASP A 146 -10.39 12.01 -18.10
C ASP A 146 -10.00 13.38 -18.64
N ALA A 147 -9.76 14.33 -17.74
CA ALA A 147 -9.08 15.54 -18.12
C ALA A 147 -7.86 15.01 -18.86
N ASP A 148 -7.71 15.43 -20.12
CA ASP A 148 -6.47 15.31 -20.86
C ASP A 148 -5.39 15.53 -19.81
N THR A 149 -4.62 14.49 -19.50
CA THR A 149 -3.60 14.60 -18.47
C THR A 149 -2.68 15.67 -18.99
N GLU A 150 -2.90 16.92 -18.56
CA GLU A 150 -1.96 17.98 -18.76
C GLU A 150 -0.70 17.47 -18.09
N GLN A 151 0.19 16.96 -18.95
CA GLN A 151 1.60 16.93 -18.73
C GLN A 151 1.94 18.30 -18.19
N ASN A 152 2.06 18.42 -16.88
CA ASN A 152 2.92 19.34 -16.14
C ASN A 152 2.41 19.48 -14.70
N ASN A 153 3.10 18.78 -13.79
CA ASN A 153 3.07 19.02 -12.34
C ASN A 153 3.49 20.46 -12.03
N ASN A 154 2.53 21.38 -12.04
CA ASN A 154 2.70 22.63 -11.31
C ASN A 154 2.02 22.50 -9.94
N LYS A 155 2.88 22.54 -8.91
CA LYS A 155 2.59 22.61 -7.47
C LYS A 155 1.12 22.77 -7.08
N ALA A 156 0.65 21.86 -6.25
CA ALA A 156 -0.37 22.19 -5.27
C ALA A 156 0.15 23.34 -4.39
N ALA A 157 -0.40 24.54 -4.55
CA ALA A 157 -0.35 25.52 -3.48
C ALA A 157 -1.17 24.96 -2.30
N ASN A 158 -0.71 25.14 -1.05
CA ASN A 158 -1.29 24.62 0.21
C ASN A 158 -2.81 24.88 0.43
N ASN A 159 -3.46 25.59 -0.49
CA ASN A 159 -4.87 25.95 -0.50
C ASN A 159 -5.67 25.31 -1.64
N MET A 160 -5.17 24.30 -2.34
CA MET A 160 -5.92 23.61 -3.42
C MET A 160 -6.39 22.22 -2.97
N GLU A 161 -7.49 21.73 -3.52
CA GLU A 161 -8.09 20.40 -3.32
C GLU A 161 -8.85 20.00 -4.59
N ARG A 162 -8.84 18.71 -4.97
CA ARG A 162 -9.56 18.27 -6.16
C ARG A 162 -11.07 18.25 -5.94
N ARG A 163 -11.83 18.75 -6.92
CA ARG A 163 -13.29 18.86 -6.89
C ARG A 163 -13.87 18.43 -8.23
N PHE A 164 -15.12 17.95 -8.21
CA PHE A 164 -15.85 17.65 -9.45
C PHE A 164 -16.40 18.95 -10.03
N GLN A 165 -16.16 19.17 -11.32
CA GLN A 165 -16.64 20.32 -12.07
C GLN A 165 -17.28 19.86 -13.38
N LEU A 166 -18.35 20.54 -13.80
CA LEU A 166 -18.95 20.32 -15.11
C LEU A 166 -17.98 20.80 -16.19
N CYS A 167 -17.78 20.03 -17.26
CA CYS A 167 -16.92 20.43 -18.38
C CYS A 167 -17.28 21.84 -18.89
N GLU A 168 -16.28 22.62 -19.28
CA GLU A 168 -16.51 23.97 -19.81
C GLU A 168 -17.12 23.92 -21.22
N GLU A 169 -16.67 22.98 -22.05
CA GLU A 169 -17.14 22.74 -23.42
C GLU A 169 -17.76 21.34 -23.57
N ASP A 170 -18.72 21.20 -24.47
CA ASP A 170 -19.43 19.93 -24.79
C ASP A 170 -19.86 19.14 -23.55
N CYS A 171 -20.41 19.85 -22.57
CA CYS A 171 -20.76 19.30 -21.26
C CYS A 171 -22.00 18.40 -21.28
N ILE A 172 -22.79 18.42 -22.36
CA ILE A 172 -23.96 17.55 -22.55
C ILE A 172 -23.96 17.05 -24.01
N ALA A 173 -24.08 15.74 -24.20
CA ALA A 173 -24.30 15.12 -25.51
C ALA A 173 -25.42 14.07 -25.42
N GLU A 174 -26.18 13.92 -26.50
CA GLU A 174 -27.11 12.79 -26.64
C GLU A 174 -26.51 11.80 -27.63
N GLU A 175 -26.32 10.55 -27.21
CA GLU A 175 -25.80 9.47 -28.03
C GLU A 175 -26.72 8.26 -27.88
N ASP A 176 -27.14 7.65 -29.00
CA ASP A 176 -28.03 6.48 -29.04
C ASP A 176 -29.35 6.62 -28.22
N GLY A 177 -29.84 7.85 -28.02
CA GLY A 177 -31.06 8.13 -27.24
C GLY A 177 -30.86 8.10 -25.72
N GLU A 178 -29.60 8.19 -25.28
CA GLU A 178 -29.16 8.34 -23.89
C GLU A 178 -28.44 9.70 -23.72
N LEU A 179 -28.62 10.36 -22.56
CA LEU A 179 -28.06 11.69 -22.30
C LEU A 179 -26.77 11.59 -21.50
N ASN A 180 -25.64 11.99 -22.08
CA ASN A 180 -24.33 12.05 -21.40
C ASN A 180 -24.04 13.47 -20.91
N ILE A 181 -23.71 13.62 -19.63
CA ILE A 181 -23.30 14.88 -19.00
C ILE A 181 -21.87 14.70 -18.52
N PHE A 182 -20.96 15.57 -18.95
CA PHE A 182 -19.53 15.36 -18.79
C PHE A 182 -18.95 16.21 -17.66
N PHE A 183 -18.16 15.58 -16.80
CA PHE A 183 -17.47 16.20 -15.67
C PHE A 183 -15.95 16.05 -15.79
N THR A 184 -15.22 16.92 -15.10
CA THR A 184 -13.79 16.84 -14.85
C THR A 184 -13.51 16.79 -13.33
N TYR A 185 -12.32 16.32 -12.95
CA TYR A 185 -11.87 16.24 -11.55
C TYR A 185 -10.56 17.02 -11.35
N GLU A 186 -10.71 18.30 -11.09
CA GLU A 186 -9.64 19.29 -11.18
C GLU A 186 -9.26 19.88 -9.82
N LEU A 187 -8.01 20.35 -9.70
CA LEU A 187 -7.51 21.05 -8.51
C LEU A 187 -8.15 22.43 -8.43
N MET A 188 -8.88 22.70 -7.35
CA MET A 188 -9.52 23.99 -7.09
C MET A 188 -9.14 24.53 -5.71
N PRO A 189 -9.24 25.85 -5.46
CA PRO A 189 -9.02 26.39 -4.12
C PRO A 189 -9.95 25.74 -3.07
N LYS A 190 -9.46 25.43 -1.87
CA LYS A 190 -10.24 24.88 -0.73
C LYS A 190 -11.39 25.79 -0.30
N THR A 191 -11.34 27.08 -0.67
CA THR A 191 -12.46 28.01 -0.50
C THR A 191 -13.64 27.68 -1.42
N THR A 192 -13.38 27.01 -2.55
CA THR A 192 -14.39 26.54 -3.49
C THR A 192 -15.06 25.29 -2.92
N LYS A 193 -16.31 25.45 -2.48
CA LYS A 193 -17.11 24.35 -1.94
C LYS A 193 -17.70 23.51 -3.08
N GLN A 194 -17.67 22.18 -2.95
CA GLN A 194 -18.33 21.28 -3.90
C GLN A 194 -19.82 21.62 -4.09
N ASP A 195 -20.52 22.00 -3.02
CA ASP A 195 -21.93 22.42 -3.08
C ASP A 195 -22.18 23.63 -3.99
N ALA A 196 -21.20 24.54 -4.14
CA ALA A 196 -21.31 25.66 -5.05
C ALA A 196 -21.17 25.19 -6.50
N LEU A 197 -20.19 24.33 -6.78
CA LEU A 197 -19.99 23.75 -8.11
C LEU A 197 -21.18 22.91 -8.57
N ILE A 198 -21.81 22.17 -7.65
CA ILE A 198 -23.04 21.41 -7.93
C ILE A 198 -24.17 22.35 -8.34
N LYS A 199 -24.35 23.48 -7.64
CA LYS A 199 -25.38 24.48 -7.98
C LYS A 199 -25.11 25.14 -9.33
N ASP A 200 -23.85 25.46 -9.61
CA ASP A 200 -23.44 26.05 -10.88
C ASP A 200 -23.66 25.06 -12.04
N ALA A 201 -23.34 23.78 -11.82
CA ALA A 201 -23.61 22.71 -12.77
C ALA A 201 -25.12 22.54 -13.01
N GLU A 202 -25.93 22.50 -11.95
CA GLU A 202 -27.40 22.44 -12.04
C GLU A 202 -27.94 23.60 -12.89
N ALA A 203 -27.50 24.84 -12.62
CA ALA A 203 -27.94 26.01 -13.36
C ALA A 203 -27.56 25.96 -14.86
N LYS A 204 -26.31 25.57 -15.18
CA LYS A 204 -25.84 25.42 -16.57
C LYS A 204 -26.55 24.31 -17.34
N ILE A 205 -26.82 23.19 -16.66
CA ILE A 205 -27.57 22.08 -17.26
C ILE A 205 -29.01 22.54 -17.51
N ILE A 206 -29.68 23.14 -16.52
CA ILE A 206 -31.05 23.66 -16.68
C ILE A 206 -31.12 24.67 -17.84
N SER A 207 -30.16 25.60 -17.97
CA SER A 207 -30.17 26.57 -19.09
C SER A 207 -30.07 25.89 -20.46
N SER A 208 -29.35 24.78 -20.56
CA SER A 208 -29.22 23.99 -21.80
C SER A 208 -30.52 23.26 -22.18
N PHE A 209 -31.43 23.05 -21.23
CA PHE A 209 -32.75 22.46 -21.45
C PHE A 209 -33.78 23.51 -21.93
N VAL A 210 -33.54 24.81 -21.69
CA VAL A 210 -34.46 25.90 -22.08
C VAL A 210 -34.51 26.12 -23.60
N GLU A 211 -33.45 25.73 -24.33
CA GLU A 211 -33.39 25.81 -25.80
C GLU A 211 -34.17 24.69 -26.53
N GLY A 212 -34.79 23.74 -25.80
CA GLY A 212 -35.61 22.67 -26.38
C GLY A 212 -34.83 21.48 -26.96
N LYS A 213 -33.50 21.46 -26.86
CA LYS A 213 -32.63 20.37 -27.37
C LYS A 213 -32.85 19.01 -26.69
N TYR A 214 -33.20 18.99 -25.40
CA TYR A 214 -33.29 17.76 -24.58
C TYR A 214 -34.68 17.54 -23.97
N ALA A 215 -35.74 17.91 -24.70
CA ALA A 215 -37.12 17.87 -24.19
C ALA A 215 -37.55 16.50 -23.64
N ASP A 216 -37.05 15.42 -24.24
CA ASP A 216 -37.29 14.02 -23.82
C ASP A 216 -36.74 13.69 -22.42
N PHE A 217 -35.84 14.53 -21.89
CA PHE A 217 -35.23 14.38 -20.56
C PHE A 217 -35.73 15.44 -19.57
N ALA A 218 -36.75 16.24 -19.92
CA ALA A 218 -37.20 17.39 -19.11
C ALA A 218 -37.63 17.01 -17.68
N GLU A 219 -37.99 15.75 -17.44
CA GLU A 219 -38.21 15.17 -16.12
C GLU A 219 -37.03 15.41 -15.16
N LEU A 220 -35.81 15.36 -15.68
CA LEU A 220 -34.56 15.57 -14.93
C LEU A 220 -34.54 16.92 -14.19
N VAL A 221 -35.07 17.97 -14.81
CA VAL A 221 -35.04 19.34 -14.29
C VAL A 221 -36.37 19.79 -13.67
N ASN A 222 -37.48 19.17 -14.09
CA ASN A 222 -38.83 19.56 -13.65
C ASN A 222 -39.34 18.76 -12.44
N GLU A 223 -38.91 17.52 -12.26
CA GLU A 223 -39.35 16.70 -11.13
C GLU A 223 -38.67 17.16 -9.82
N LYS A 224 -39.48 17.30 -8.76
CA LYS A 224 -39.03 17.75 -7.44
C LYS A 224 -38.92 16.56 -6.50
N VAL A 225 -37.76 16.44 -5.85
CA VAL A 225 -37.47 15.41 -4.83
C VAL A 225 -37.09 16.11 -3.52
N PRO A 226 -38.09 16.63 -2.77
CA PRO A 226 -37.87 17.43 -1.57
C PRO A 226 -37.13 16.64 -0.48
N THR A 227 -36.35 17.37 0.30
CA THR A 227 -35.72 16.90 1.55
C THR A 227 -36.09 17.88 2.67
N GLU A 228 -35.89 17.48 3.93
CA GLU A 228 -36.11 18.38 5.08
C GLU A 228 -35.32 19.69 4.98
N LYS A 229 -34.13 19.63 4.37
CA LYS A 229 -33.23 20.79 4.18
C LYS A 229 -33.51 21.58 2.89
N ASN A 230 -34.02 20.94 1.84
CA ASN A 230 -34.31 21.59 0.55
C ASN A 230 -35.61 21.05 -0.06
N LYS A 231 -36.68 21.83 0.06
CA LYS A 231 -38.03 21.48 -0.44
C LYS A 231 -38.18 21.60 -1.96
N GLU A 232 -37.30 22.36 -2.62
CA GLU A 232 -37.34 22.60 -4.07
C GLU A 232 -36.28 21.82 -4.84
N ARG A 233 -35.62 20.86 -4.19
CA ARG A 233 -34.55 20.06 -4.78
C ARG A 233 -35.06 19.33 -6.02
N THR A 234 -34.40 19.54 -7.15
CA THR A 234 -34.72 18.86 -8.41
C THR A 234 -34.21 17.42 -8.41
N LEU A 235 -34.72 16.59 -9.32
CA LEU A 235 -34.18 15.27 -9.58
C LEU A 235 -32.70 15.37 -10.02
N LEU A 236 -32.34 16.32 -10.88
CA LEU A 236 -30.96 16.60 -11.27
C LEU A 236 -30.05 16.87 -10.06
N MET A 237 -30.45 17.77 -9.16
CA MET A 237 -29.68 18.11 -7.97
C MET A 237 -29.46 16.89 -7.07
N LYS A 238 -30.47 16.01 -6.94
CA LYS A 238 -30.31 14.73 -6.24
C LYS A 238 -29.17 13.92 -6.86
N HIS A 239 -29.22 13.68 -8.17
CA HIS A 239 -28.24 12.85 -8.85
C HIS A 239 -26.84 13.49 -8.85
N LEU A 240 -26.72 14.83 -8.97
CA LEU A 240 -25.44 15.54 -8.86
C LEU A 240 -24.82 15.42 -7.45
N GLN A 241 -25.65 15.55 -6.41
CA GLN A 241 -25.21 15.34 -5.03
C GLN A 241 -24.79 13.89 -4.81
N ASP A 242 -25.58 12.92 -5.28
CA ASP A 242 -25.29 11.50 -5.14
C ASP A 242 -23.99 11.13 -5.88
N TYR A 243 -23.78 11.63 -7.10
CA TYR A 243 -22.57 11.41 -7.90
C TYR A 243 -21.31 11.96 -7.22
N THR A 244 -21.34 13.20 -6.74
CA THR A 244 -20.19 13.83 -6.09
C THR A 244 -19.92 13.28 -4.69
N ALA A 245 -20.96 12.88 -3.97
CA ALA A 245 -20.84 12.27 -2.65
C ALA A 245 -20.27 10.85 -2.74
N LYS A 246 -20.77 10.01 -3.66
CA LYS A 246 -20.29 8.62 -3.85
C LYS A 246 -18.81 8.52 -4.18
N ASN A 247 -18.26 9.48 -4.92
CA ASN A 247 -16.83 9.53 -5.22
C ASN A 247 -15.93 9.81 -3.99
N ASN A 248 -16.52 10.23 -2.86
CA ASN A 248 -15.80 10.47 -1.60
C ASN A 248 -16.02 9.36 -0.55
N PHE A 249 -16.91 8.40 -0.80
CA PHE A 249 -17.16 7.30 0.13
C PHE A 249 -16.28 6.08 -0.16
N ASP A 250 -15.84 5.44 0.91
CA ASP A 250 -15.20 4.12 0.86
C ASP A 250 -16.29 3.05 0.73
N TYR A 251 -16.10 2.08 -0.16
CA TYR A 251 -17.08 1.01 -0.39
C TYR A 251 -16.53 -0.33 0.10
N PHE A 252 -17.38 -1.13 0.73
CA PHE A 252 -16.98 -2.39 1.35
C PHE A 252 -17.86 -3.57 0.93
N ILE A 253 -17.25 -4.74 0.75
CA ILE A 253 -17.99 -6.01 0.60
C ILE A 253 -17.72 -6.91 1.79
N HIS A 254 -18.76 -7.34 2.48
CA HIS A 254 -18.63 -8.24 3.62
C HIS A 254 -18.21 -9.65 3.20
N LYS A 255 -17.20 -10.22 3.88
CA LYS A 255 -16.63 -11.55 3.59
C LYS A 255 -17.63 -12.68 3.84
N ASP A 256 -18.42 -12.60 4.92
CA ASP A 256 -19.49 -13.55 5.29
C ASP A 256 -20.72 -12.83 5.89
N LEU A 257 -21.50 -12.12 5.06
CA LEU A 257 -22.64 -11.32 5.56
C LEU A 257 -23.70 -12.20 6.21
N GLY A 258 -23.98 -13.35 5.60
CA GLY A 258 -25.00 -14.27 6.08
C GLY A 258 -24.68 -14.86 7.44
N GLY A 259 -23.43 -15.27 7.69
CA GLY A 259 -23.01 -15.72 9.01
C GLY A 259 -23.03 -14.59 10.03
N PHE A 260 -22.58 -13.39 9.66
CA PHE A 260 -22.60 -12.20 10.52
C PHE A 260 -24.03 -11.86 10.99
N LEU A 261 -24.94 -11.57 10.06
CA LEU A 261 -26.30 -11.13 10.42
C LEU A 261 -27.08 -12.22 11.18
N ARG A 262 -26.86 -13.52 10.92
CA ARG A 262 -27.52 -14.58 11.70
C ARG A 262 -27.06 -14.60 13.16
N ARG A 263 -25.75 -14.45 13.40
CA ARG A 263 -25.21 -14.35 14.77
C ARG A 263 -25.76 -13.13 15.50
N GLU A 264 -25.79 -11.99 14.81
CA GLU A 264 -26.33 -10.74 15.38
C GLU A 264 -27.85 -10.82 15.59
N LEU A 265 -28.60 -11.50 14.72
CA LEU A 265 -30.05 -11.71 14.88
C LEU A 265 -30.34 -12.56 16.11
N ASP A 266 -29.60 -13.65 16.30
CA ASP A 266 -29.73 -14.49 17.49
C ASP A 266 -29.38 -13.71 18.77
N PHE A 267 -28.36 -12.85 18.73
CA PHE A 267 -28.01 -11.97 19.85
C PHE A 267 -29.09 -10.91 20.11
N TYR A 268 -29.62 -10.28 19.07
CA TYR A 268 -30.67 -9.28 19.15
C TYR A 268 -31.95 -9.86 19.77
N ILE A 269 -32.39 -11.04 19.30
CA ILE A 269 -33.56 -11.72 19.83
C ILE A 269 -33.39 -12.01 21.34
N LYS A 270 -32.22 -12.50 21.76
CA LYS A 270 -31.98 -12.85 23.16
C LYS A 270 -31.96 -11.66 24.11
N ASN A 271 -31.61 -10.47 23.63
CA ASN A 271 -31.34 -9.31 24.48
C ASN A 271 -32.38 -8.20 24.38
N GLU A 272 -33.06 -8.06 23.25
CA GLU A 272 -34.01 -6.97 22.98
C GLU A 272 -35.43 -7.43 22.69
N VAL A 273 -35.63 -8.74 22.49
CA VAL A 273 -36.97 -9.31 22.25
C VAL A 273 -37.38 -10.24 23.39
N MET A 274 -36.44 -11.05 23.92
CA MET A 274 -36.68 -11.87 25.10
C MET A 274 -36.27 -11.13 26.38
N PHE A 275 -37.24 -10.63 27.14
CA PHE A 275 -37.04 -10.17 28.51
C PHE A 275 -37.56 -11.23 29.48
N LEU A 276 -36.67 -11.81 30.30
CA LEU A 276 -37.02 -12.87 31.26
C LEU A 276 -38.01 -12.40 32.33
N ASP A 277 -38.02 -11.11 32.65
CA ASP A 277 -38.88 -10.52 33.67
C ASP A 277 -40.32 -10.26 33.18
N ASP A 278 -40.54 -10.24 31.85
CA ASP A 278 -41.86 -10.03 31.21
C ASP A 278 -42.58 -11.35 30.88
N LEU A 279 -42.02 -12.50 31.29
CA LEU A 279 -42.61 -13.83 31.08
C LEU A 279 -43.77 -14.10 32.06
N ASP A 280 -44.81 -13.27 32.02
CA ASP A 280 -46.09 -13.59 32.64
C ASP A 280 -46.72 -14.80 31.93
N ALA A 281 -47.20 -15.78 32.70
CA ALA A 281 -47.70 -17.06 32.18
C ALA A 281 -48.85 -16.92 31.16
N THR A 282 -49.50 -15.75 31.09
CA THR A 282 -50.63 -15.42 30.23
C THR A 282 -50.26 -15.03 28.80
N HIS A 283 -49.08 -14.45 28.53
CA HIS A 283 -48.71 -13.92 27.20
C HIS A 283 -47.48 -14.61 26.57
N ILE A 284 -46.97 -15.67 27.19
CA ILE A 284 -45.77 -16.38 26.73
C ILE A 284 -45.91 -16.95 25.31
N ILE A 285 -47.11 -17.39 24.93
CA ILE A 285 -47.38 -17.95 23.59
C ILE A 285 -47.30 -16.85 22.53
N GLU A 286 -47.80 -15.65 22.84
CA GLU A 286 -47.80 -14.51 21.94
C GLU A 286 -46.36 -13.99 21.72
N HIS A 287 -45.58 -13.84 22.80
CA HIS A 287 -44.16 -13.50 22.70
C HIS A 287 -43.33 -14.55 21.93
N LEU A 288 -43.57 -15.84 22.16
CA LEU A 288 -42.90 -16.91 21.40
C LEU A 288 -43.27 -16.86 19.90
N ALA A 289 -44.53 -16.54 19.58
CA ALA A 289 -44.97 -16.36 18.20
C ALA A 289 -44.25 -15.18 17.52
N GLN A 290 -44.08 -14.06 18.22
CA GLN A 290 -43.33 -12.90 17.73
C GLN A 290 -41.86 -13.23 17.49
N VAL A 291 -41.18 -13.84 18.47
CA VAL A 291 -39.79 -14.27 18.34
C VAL A 291 -39.61 -15.19 17.13
N LYS A 292 -40.52 -16.16 16.96
CA LYS A 292 -40.48 -17.09 15.84
C LYS A 292 -40.71 -16.39 14.50
N ALA A 293 -41.63 -15.43 14.44
CA ALA A 293 -41.86 -14.61 13.26
C ALA A 293 -40.61 -13.77 12.90
N ILE A 294 -40.03 -13.05 13.88
CA ILE A 294 -38.81 -12.26 13.70
C ILE A 294 -37.66 -13.15 13.20
N LYS A 295 -37.45 -14.32 13.82
CA LYS A 295 -36.37 -15.23 13.43
C LYS A 295 -36.54 -15.75 12.01
N LEU A 296 -37.70 -16.32 11.67
CA LEU A 296 -37.93 -16.92 10.35
C LEU A 296 -37.87 -15.88 9.24
N VAL A 297 -38.49 -14.72 9.45
CA VAL A 297 -38.53 -13.65 8.46
C VAL A 297 -37.17 -12.98 8.33
N GLY A 298 -36.51 -12.69 9.46
CA GLY A 298 -35.14 -12.19 9.50
C GLY A 298 -34.18 -13.12 8.76
N GLU A 299 -34.21 -14.43 9.01
CA GLU A 299 -33.36 -15.41 8.32
C GLU A 299 -33.58 -15.45 6.81
N LYS A 300 -34.83 -15.26 6.34
CA LYS A 300 -35.13 -15.19 4.91
C LYS A 300 -34.55 -13.94 4.26
N ILE A 301 -34.71 -12.78 4.91
CA ILE A 301 -34.14 -11.52 4.43
C ILE A 301 -32.61 -11.62 4.44
N ILE A 302 -32.01 -12.11 5.53
CA ILE A 302 -30.56 -12.34 5.62
C ILE A 302 -30.07 -13.26 4.52
N SER A 303 -30.81 -14.35 4.23
CA SER A 303 -30.42 -15.28 3.16
C SER A 303 -30.47 -14.61 1.79
N PHE A 304 -31.43 -13.71 1.56
CA PHE A 304 -31.50 -12.92 0.33
C PHE A 304 -30.35 -11.90 0.23
N LEU A 305 -30.10 -11.13 1.30
CA LEU A 305 -28.99 -10.17 1.36
C LEU A 305 -27.63 -10.85 1.19
N ALA A 306 -27.42 -11.98 1.87
CA ALA A 306 -26.18 -12.75 1.75
C ALA A 306 -25.94 -13.25 0.33
N GLN A 307 -26.98 -13.66 -0.41
CA GLN A 307 -26.83 -14.06 -1.82
C GLN A 307 -26.36 -12.90 -2.70
N LEU A 308 -26.85 -11.69 -2.46
CA LEU A 308 -26.41 -10.50 -3.18
C LEU A 308 -24.95 -10.18 -2.84
N GLU A 309 -24.62 -10.14 -1.55
CA GLU A 309 -23.25 -9.87 -1.09
C GLU A 309 -22.25 -10.93 -1.60
N ASP A 310 -22.60 -12.21 -1.54
CA ASP A 310 -21.75 -13.30 -2.03
C ASP A 310 -21.51 -13.20 -3.54
N PHE A 311 -22.49 -12.70 -4.29
CA PHE A 311 -22.32 -12.44 -5.71
C PHE A 311 -21.38 -11.26 -5.96
N GLN A 312 -21.52 -10.15 -5.21
CA GLN A 312 -20.56 -9.03 -5.27
C GLN A 312 -19.14 -9.49 -4.93
N LYS A 313 -18.98 -10.23 -3.82
CA LYS A 313 -17.72 -10.83 -3.41
C LYS A 313 -17.12 -11.71 -4.51
N LYS A 314 -17.95 -12.54 -5.17
CA LYS A 314 -17.50 -13.39 -6.28
C LYS A 314 -17.03 -12.58 -7.48
N LEU A 315 -17.69 -11.47 -7.81
CA LEU A 315 -17.24 -10.56 -8.88
C LEU A 315 -15.95 -9.84 -8.51
N TRP A 316 -15.82 -9.41 -7.25
CA TRP A 316 -14.64 -8.73 -6.75
C TRP A 316 -13.40 -9.64 -6.76
N LEU A 317 -13.54 -10.89 -6.31
CA LEU A 317 -12.48 -11.89 -6.27
C LEU A 317 -12.21 -12.56 -7.62
N LYS A 318 -12.96 -12.19 -8.67
CA LYS A 318 -12.73 -12.73 -10.01
C LYS A 318 -11.42 -12.19 -10.55
N LYS A 319 -10.47 -13.09 -10.85
CA LYS A 319 -9.22 -12.76 -11.53
C LYS A 319 -9.48 -11.89 -12.76
N LYS A 320 -8.83 -10.73 -12.81
CA LYS A 320 -8.96 -9.77 -13.91
C LYS A 320 -8.20 -10.27 -15.15
N PHE A 321 -8.68 -9.86 -16.32
CA PHE A 321 -8.03 -10.16 -17.59
C PHE A 321 -6.90 -9.16 -17.87
N VAL A 322 -5.81 -9.64 -18.48
CA VAL A 322 -4.73 -8.78 -18.96
C VAL A 322 -5.19 -8.12 -20.25
N VAL A 323 -5.25 -6.78 -20.26
CA VAL A 323 -5.70 -5.99 -21.41
C VAL A 323 -4.55 -5.56 -22.34
N GLY A 324 -3.32 -5.55 -21.83
CA GLY A 324 -2.12 -5.17 -22.56
C GLY A 324 -0.88 -5.82 -21.96
N CYS A 325 0.09 -6.15 -22.82
CA CYS A 325 1.38 -6.70 -22.42
C CYS A 325 2.45 -6.22 -23.40
N ASP A 326 3.45 -5.54 -22.87
CA ASP A 326 4.55 -4.93 -23.60
C ASP A 326 5.88 -5.30 -22.94
N TYR A 327 6.95 -5.24 -23.73
CA TYR A 327 8.30 -5.59 -23.31
C TYR A 327 9.25 -4.41 -23.54
N CYS A 328 10.10 -4.16 -22.55
CA CYS A 328 11.23 -3.25 -22.66
C CYS A 328 12.52 -4.09 -22.78
N ILE A 329 13.17 -4.09 -23.94
CA ILE A 329 14.30 -4.98 -24.25
C ILE A 329 15.49 -4.16 -24.77
N THR A 330 16.69 -4.43 -24.26
CA THR A 330 17.91 -3.76 -24.74
C THR A 330 18.35 -4.28 -26.11
N LEU A 331 18.84 -3.40 -26.99
CA LEU A 331 19.21 -3.72 -28.38
C LEU A 331 20.18 -4.91 -28.52
N ASN A 332 21.07 -5.13 -27.54
CA ASN A 332 22.02 -6.25 -27.54
C ASN A 332 21.36 -7.64 -27.43
N ARG A 333 20.06 -7.70 -27.12
CA ARG A 333 19.26 -8.93 -27.04
C ARG A 333 18.33 -9.11 -28.25
N ILE A 334 18.31 -8.15 -29.15
CA ILE A 334 17.41 -8.13 -30.31
C ILE A 334 18.17 -8.63 -31.54
N PRO A 335 17.60 -9.58 -32.32
CA PRO A 335 18.19 -10.00 -33.58
C PRO A 335 18.35 -8.83 -34.56
N ARG A 336 19.52 -8.75 -35.19
CA ARG A 336 19.83 -7.70 -36.19
C ARG A 336 18.84 -7.66 -37.36
N THR A 337 18.20 -8.79 -37.66
CA THR A 337 17.15 -8.89 -38.68
C THR A 337 15.96 -7.96 -38.44
N LEU A 338 15.77 -7.49 -37.19
CA LEU A 338 14.69 -6.57 -36.82
C LEU A 338 15.12 -5.09 -36.81
N TYR A 339 16.41 -4.79 -36.95
CA TYR A 339 16.93 -3.41 -36.89
C TYR A 339 16.34 -2.49 -37.96
N PRO A 340 16.07 -2.93 -39.21
CA PRO A 340 15.42 -2.07 -40.20
C PRO A 340 14.04 -1.55 -39.77
N GLU A 341 13.24 -2.39 -39.10
CA GLU A 341 11.92 -1.99 -38.58
C GLU A 341 12.04 -1.04 -37.37
N ILE A 342 13.10 -1.19 -36.57
CA ILE A 342 13.40 -0.30 -35.43
C ILE A 342 13.80 1.09 -35.94
N ILE A 343 14.69 1.15 -36.92
CA ILE A 343 15.18 2.39 -37.53
C ILE A 343 14.05 3.18 -38.18
N ALA A 344 13.09 2.48 -38.80
CA ALA A 344 11.93 3.10 -39.44
C ALA A 344 10.90 3.67 -38.44
N ASN A 345 11.02 3.37 -37.14
CA ASN A 345 10.06 3.78 -36.13
C ASN A 345 10.45 5.11 -35.47
N ASP A 346 9.90 6.21 -36.00
CA ASP A 346 10.14 7.55 -35.47
C ASP A 346 9.64 7.75 -34.03
N GLU A 347 8.57 7.07 -33.60
CA GLU A 347 8.05 7.22 -32.23
C GLU A 347 9.02 6.62 -31.20
N GLN A 348 9.61 5.45 -31.50
CA GLN A 348 10.66 4.87 -30.67
C GLN A 348 11.91 5.77 -30.60
N ARG A 349 12.31 6.38 -31.72
CA ARG A 349 13.43 7.33 -31.78
C ARG A 349 13.16 8.55 -30.90
N LYS A 350 11.97 9.16 -31.01
CA LYS A 350 11.56 10.31 -30.18
C LYS A 350 11.58 9.97 -28.69
N GLU A 351 11.15 8.77 -28.31
CA GLU A 351 11.22 8.33 -26.90
C GLU A 351 12.67 8.21 -26.41
N TRP A 352 13.59 7.70 -27.24
CA TRP A 352 15.01 7.67 -26.87
C TRP A 352 15.62 9.07 -26.74
N VAL A 353 15.23 10.02 -27.59
CA VAL A 353 15.62 11.43 -27.43
C VAL A 353 15.11 11.96 -26.09
N ARG A 354 13.84 11.73 -25.75
CA ARG A 354 13.24 12.19 -24.50
C ARG A 354 13.88 11.59 -23.24
N LEU A 355 14.14 10.28 -23.23
CA LEU A 355 14.60 9.56 -22.03
C LEU A 355 16.11 9.50 -21.89
N PHE A 356 16.85 9.48 -23.00
CA PHE A 356 18.29 9.23 -23.01
C PHE A 356 19.11 10.32 -23.73
N ALA A 357 18.46 11.38 -24.23
CA ALA A 357 19.11 12.48 -24.96
C ALA A 357 20.05 11.99 -26.07
N ILE A 358 19.59 10.98 -26.84
CA ILE A 358 20.43 10.36 -27.86
C ILE A 358 20.87 11.33 -28.96
N ASP A 359 20.15 12.42 -29.15
CA ASP A 359 20.47 13.53 -30.05
C ASP A 359 21.74 14.30 -29.65
N GLU A 360 22.16 14.20 -28.39
CA GLU A 360 23.43 14.78 -27.91
C GLU A 360 24.64 13.88 -28.18
N ILE A 361 24.43 12.62 -28.60
CA ILE A 361 25.52 11.66 -28.85
C ILE A 361 26.28 12.05 -30.11
N LYS A 362 27.51 12.53 -29.91
CA LYS A 362 28.45 12.88 -30.97
C LYS A 362 29.31 11.67 -31.33
N GLY A 363 29.38 11.36 -32.62
CA GLY A 363 30.28 10.35 -33.14
C GLY A 363 31.75 10.76 -33.07
N ASP A 364 32.63 9.78 -33.11
CA ASP A 364 34.07 9.95 -33.21
C ASP A 364 34.64 9.09 -34.35
N MET A 365 35.96 8.85 -34.37
CA MET A 365 36.55 8.02 -35.44
C MET A 365 36.06 6.56 -35.44
N MET A 366 35.51 6.07 -34.32
CA MET A 366 35.16 4.67 -34.10
C MET A 366 33.64 4.44 -33.90
N THR A 367 32.91 5.50 -33.54
CA THR A 367 31.49 5.46 -33.18
C THR A 367 30.67 6.43 -34.02
N GLU A 368 29.45 6.03 -34.39
CA GLU A 368 28.56 6.89 -35.16
C GLU A 368 27.74 7.82 -34.24
N GLY A 369 27.56 9.07 -34.67
CA GLY A 369 26.72 10.04 -33.98
C GLY A 369 25.25 9.91 -34.36
N TYR A 370 24.40 10.65 -33.66
CA TYR A 370 22.97 10.71 -33.95
C TYR A 370 22.67 11.19 -35.38
N SER A 371 21.62 10.62 -36.00
CA SER A 371 21.12 10.97 -37.33
C SER A 371 19.62 10.70 -37.47
N GLU A 372 18.98 11.30 -38.47
CA GLU A 372 17.56 11.07 -38.79
C GLU A 372 17.40 10.65 -40.26
N PRO A 373 17.01 9.39 -40.55
CA PRO A 373 16.77 8.28 -39.60
C PRO A 373 18.09 7.77 -38.98
N LEU A 374 17.98 7.02 -37.88
CA LEU A 374 19.15 6.36 -37.26
C LEU A 374 19.77 5.32 -38.21
N THR A 375 21.05 5.02 -38.02
CA THR A 375 21.75 3.98 -38.80
C THR A 375 21.83 2.66 -38.02
N GLU A 376 22.07 1.55 -38.75
CA GLU A 376 22.30 0.25 -38.11
C GLU A 376 23.55 0.29 -37.21
N LYS A 377 24.61 0.96 -37.65
CA LYS A 377 25.86 1.11 -36.90
C LYS A 377 25.68 1.96 -35.63
N PHE A 378 24.81 2.98 -35.64
CA PHE A 378 24.44 3.70 -34.41
C PHE A 378 23.79 2.78 -33.38
N LEU A 379 22.90 1.87 -33.80
CA LEU A 379 22.29 0.88 -32.89
C LEU A 379 23.34 -0.12 -32.36
N GLU A 380 24.29 -0.53 -33.19
CA GLU A 380 25.41 -1.40 -32.76
C GLU A 380 26.33 -0.73 -31.74
N ASP A 381 26.58 0.57 -31.90
CA ASP A 381 27.41 1.36 -30.98
C ASP A 381 26.69 1.68 -29.66
N ASN A 382 25.37 1.60 -29.65
CA ASN A 382 24.53 1.88 -28.48
C ASN A 382 23.71 0.63 -28.05
N PRO A 383 24.36 -0.50 -27.75
CA PRO A 383 23.71 -1.80 -27.57
C PRO A 383 22.78 -1.88 -26.35
N PHE A 384 22.83 -0.89 -25.45
CA PHE A 384 22.05 -0.85 -24.21
C PHE A 384 20.83 0.09 -24.27
N LEU A 385 20.56 0.73 -25.41
CA LEU A 385 19.29 1.44 -25.61
C LEU A 385 18.13 0.46 -25.46
N VAL A 386 17.08 0.90 -24.79
CA VAL A 386 15.92 0.06 -24.43
C VAL A 386 14.81 0.30 -25.45
N LEU A 387 14.53 -0.70 -26.28
CA LEU A 387 13.35 -0.71 -27.14
C LEU A 387 12.10 -0.99 -26.31
N ASP A 388 11.04 -0.24 -26.54
CA ASP A 388 9.72 -0.40 -25.92
C ASP A 388 8.71 -0.88 -26.98
N THR A 389 8.19 -2.10 -26.81
CA THR A 389 7.28 -2.68 -27.81
C THR A 389 5.94 -1.95 -27.94
N LYS A 390 5.60 -1.03 -27.03
CA LYS A 390 4.35 -0.25 -27.12
C LYS A 390 4.27 0.58 -28.41
N PHE A 391 5.42 0.96 -28.98
CA PHE A 391 5.50 1.73 -30.21
C PHE A 391 5.46 0.87 -31.48
N PHE A 392 5.38 -0.45 -31.35
CA PHE A 392 5.48 -1.39 -32.47
C PHE A 392 4.19 -2.19 -32.65
N SER A 393 4.00 -2.72 -33.86
CA SER A 393 2.85 -3.56 -34.18
C SER A 393 2.89 -4.88 -33.42
N ALA A 394 1.71 -5.51 -33.26
CA ALA A 394 1.62 -6.85 -32.68
C ALA A 394 2.45 -7.89 -33.46
N GLU A 395 2.56 -7.73 -34.79
CA GLU A 395 3.38 -8.61 -35.62
C GLU A 395 4.88 -8.50 -35.28
N PHE A 396 5.40 -7.28 -35.17
CA PHE A 396 6.79 -7.05 -34.75
C PHE A 396 7.04 -7.64 -33.36
N LYS A 397 6.12 -7.38 -32.41
CA LYS A 397 6.19 -7.94 -31.06
C LYS A 397 6.26 -9.46 -31.08
N HIS A 398 5.41 -10.14 -31.86
CA HIS A 398 5.42 -11.60 -31.98
C HIS A 398 6.71 -12.13 -32.61
N LYS A 399 7.26 -11.46 -33.65
CA LYS A 399 8.56 -11.83 -34.24
C LYS A 399 9.69 -11.70 -33.22
N LEU A 400 9.71 -10.59 -32.46
CA LEU A 400 10.70 -10.33 -31.45
C LEU A 400 10.65 -11.37 -30.32
N VAL A 401 9.49 -11.56 -29.70
CA VAL A 401 9.30 -12.52 -28.62
C VAL A 401 9.54 -13.96 -29.11
N GLY A 402 9.09 -14.29 -30.32
CA GLY A 402 9.32 -15.61 -30.94
C GLY A 402 10.78 -15.90 -31.30
N SER A 403 11.64 -14.88 -31.37
CA SER A 403 13.09 -15.07 -31.55
C SER A 403 13.83 -15.44 -30.26
N MET A 404 13.15 -15.36 -29.12
CA MET A 404 13.71 -15.63 -27.80
C MET A 404 13.22 -17.00 -27.30
N GLU A 405 14.14 -17.91 -26.98
CA GLU A 405 13.75 -19.27 -26.55
C GLU A 405 13.07 -19.31 -25.17
N LYS A 406 13.46 -18.38 -24.27
CA LYS A 406 13.07 -18.43 -22.85
C LYS A 406 12.80 -17.06 -22.24
N VAL A 407 11.82 -16.36 -22.82
CA VAL A 407 11.43 -14.99 -22.41
C VAL A 407 11.18 -14.87 -20.91
N ASP A 408 10.50 -15.84 -20.29
CA ASP A 408 10.21 -15.82 -18.85
C ASP A 408 11.47 -15.93 -17.96
N GLU A 409 12.47 -16.73 -18.37
CA GLU A 409 13.73 -16.88 -17.62
C GLU A 409 14.66 -15.66 -17.81
N GLU A 410 14.55 -14.98 -18.95
CA GLU A 410 15.35 -13.81 -19.28
C GLU A 410 14.74 -12.49 -18.78
N CYS A 411 13.44 -12.48 -18.48
CA CYS A 411 12.74 -11.34 -17.93
C CYS A 411 13.25 -11.01 -16.52
N ASN A 412 13.83 -9.83 -16.36
CA ASN A 412 14.51 -9.39 -15.13
C ASN A 412 13.68 -8.45 -14.26
N GLY A 413 12.52 -8.01 -14.74
CA GLY A 413 11.62 -7.10 -14.06
C GLY A 413 10.22 -7.17 -14.66
N LEU A 414 9.21 -7.02 -13.82
CA LEU A 414 7.81 -7.02 -14.22
C LEU A 414 7.14 -5.77 -13.62
N LEU A 415 6.62 -4.92 -14.48
CA LEU A 415 5.80 -3.77 -14.10
C LEU A 415 4.33 -4.11 -14.37
N ILE A 416 3.45 -3.83 -13.41
CA ILE A 416 2.03 -4.13 -13.53
C ILE A 416 1.26 -2.85 -13.24
N ASN A 417 0.44 -2.44 -14.20
CA ASN A 417 -0.55 -1.39 -13.99
C ASN A 417 -1.91 -2.03 -13.68
N SER A 418 -2.29 -2.02 -12.40
CA SER A 418 -3.55 -2.55 -11.90
C SER A 418 -3.74 -2.06 -10.46
N GLU A 419 -4.98 -2.09 -9.97
CA GLU A 419 -5.24 -2.13 -8.54
C GLU A 419 -4.43 -3.31 -7.91
N ASN A 420 -3.66 -3.03 -6.86
CA ASN A 420 -2.62 -3.92 -6.37
C ASN A 420 -3.17 -5.17 -5.64
N PHE A 421 -4.37 -5.13 -5.05
CA PHE A 421 -5.04 -6.34 -4.56
C PHE A 421 -5.35 -7.29 -5.72
N GLN A 422 -5.86 -6.77 -6.84
CA GLN A 422 -6.18 -7.58 -8.03
C GLN A 422 -4.92 -8.13 -8.71
N ALA A 423 -3.83 -7.35 -8.75
CA ALA A 423 -2.53 -7.82 -9.22
C ALA A 423 -1.99 -8.96 -8.34
N LEU A 424 -2.06 -8.80 -7.03
CA LEU A 424 -1.68 -9.81 -6.03
C LEU A 424 -2.57 -11.06 -6.05
N GLU A 425 -3.81 -10.99 -6.53
CA GLU A 425 -4.63 -12.19 -6.75
C GLU A 425 -4.22 -12.91 -8.04
N LEU A 426 -3.94 -12.16 -9.11
CA LEU A 426 -3.56 -12.73 -10.40
C LEU A 426 -2.21 -13.47 -10.35
N LEU A 427 -1.22 -12.87 -9.70
CA LEU A 427 0.17 -13.34 -9.70
C LEU A 427 0.45 -14.50 -8.74
N GLN A 428 -0.53 -14.89 -7.93
CA GLN A 428 -0.30 -15.76 -6.77
C GLN A 428 0.31 -17.10 -7.19
N GLU A 429 -0.19 -17.70 -8.26
CA GLU A 429 0.30 -18.99 -8.76
C GLU A 429 1.76 -18.94 -9.24
N LYS A 430 2.20 -17.83 -9.82
CA LYS A 430 3.56 -17.70 -10.38
C LYS A 430 4.60 -17.47 -9.29
N TYR A 431 4.25 -16.73 -8.23
CA TYR A 431 5.22 -16.21 -7.26
C TYR A 431 5.00 -16.66 -5.81
N ARG A 432 4.09 -17.63 -5.59
CA ARG A 432 3.89 -18.28 -4.29
C ARG A 432 5.22 -18.75 -3.71
N GLU A 433 5.50 -18.31 -2.48
CA GLU A 433 6.74 -18.61 -1.73
C GLU A 433 8.08 -18.35 -2.45
N ALA A 434 8.09 -17.51 -3.50
CA ALA A 434 9.27 -17.22 -4.29
C ALA A 434 9.94 -15.88 -3.94
N VAL A 435 9.22 -14.99 -3.27
CA VAL A 435 9.65 -13.61 -3.02
C VAL A 435 10.59 -13.55 -1.81
N LYS A 436 11.70 -12.82 -1.95
CA LYS A 436 12.74 -12.70 -0.91
C LYS A 436 12.66 -11.38 -0.14
N CYS A 437 12.15 -10.34 -0.78
CA CYS A 437 12.01 -9.03 -0.17
C CYS A 437 10.74 -8.38 -0.72
N VAL A 438 9.93 -7.83 0.18
CA VAL A 438 8.84 -6.93 -0.14
C VAL A 438 9.22 -5.58 0.44
N TYR A 439 9.31 -4.55 -0.41
CA TYR A 439 9.60 -3.18 0.02
C TYR A 439 8.46 -2.29 -0.46
N ILE A 440 7.75 -1.66 0.48
CA ILE A 440 6.53 -0.90 0.19
C ILE A 440 6.54 0.47 0.86
N ASP A 441 5.85 1.39 0.20
CA ASP A 441 5.61 2.76 0.65
C ASP A 441 4.10 3.06 0.56
N PRO A 442 3.28 2.53 1.48
CA PRO A 442 1.84 2.72 1.46
C PRO A 442 1.45 4.17 1.74
N PRO A 443 0.19 4.57 1.47
CA PRO A 443 -0.36 5.85 1.93
C PRO A 443 -0.18 6.01 3.45
N TYR A 444 0.29 7.16 3.89
CA TYR A 444 0.57 7.42 5.30
C TYR A 444 -0.65 7.89 6.09
N ASN A 445 -1.75 8.18 5.39
CA ASN A 445 -2.99 8.68 5.96
C ASN A 445 -2.83 10.02 6.70
N THR A 446 -2.10 10.96 6.10
CA THR A 446 -1.78 12.26 6.72
C THR A 446 -3.00 13.19 6.84
N GLY A 447 -4.12 12.83 6.21
CA GLY A 447 -5.32 13.66 6.13
C GLY A 447 -5.20 14.84 5.17
N LYS A 448 -4.10 14.94 4.41
CA LYS A 448 -3.84 16.03 3.46
C LYS A 448 -4.28 15.65 2.04
N GLY A 449 -4.82 16.63 1.33
CA GLY A 449 -5.26 16.48 -0.07
C GLY A 449 -4.19 16.82 -1.11
N ASP A 450 -2.92 16.87 -0.70
CA ASP A 450 -1.82 17.34 -1.56
C ASP A 450 -1.26 16.22 -2.47
N PHE A 451 -1.78 14.99 -2.35
CA PHE A 451 -1.32 13.81 -3.09
C PHE A 451 -2.23 13.44 -4.27
N TYR A 452 -1.68 12.77 -5.29
CA TYR A 452 -2.44 12.20 -6.42
C TYR A 452 -3.34 11.03 -6.02
N TYR A 453 -3.15 10.48 -4.83
CA TYR A 453 -3.93 9.38 -4.28
C TYR A 453 -4.64 9.82 -3.00
N LYS A 454 -5.71 9.11 -2.64
CA LYS A 454 -6.42 9.31 -1.37
C LYS A 454 -5.47 9.05 -0.20
N ASP A 455 -5.33 10.02 0.70
CA ASP A 455 -4.46 9.95 1.89
C ASP A 455 -5.17 10.43 3.17
N ASN A 456 -6.51 10.35 3.16
CA ASN A 456 -7.41 10.80 4.23
C ASN A 456 -8.49 9.73 4.51
N PHE A 457 -8.05 8.49 4.65
CA PHE A 457 -8.90 7.36 5.04
C PHE A 457 -9.31 7.46 6.51
N GLN A 458 -10.46 6.87 6.83
CA GLN A 458 -10.71 6.49 8.23
C GLN A 458 -9.76 5.35 8.60
N ASP A 459 -9.24 5.33 9.84
CA ASP A 459 -8.28 4.32 10.30
C ASP A 459 -8.74 2.88 10.01
N SER A 460 -10.03 2.59 10.21
CA SER A 460 -10.61 1.27 9.93
C SER A 460 -10.58 0.90 8.45
N SER A 461 -10.72 1.89 7.57
CA SER A 461 -10.65 1.71 6.12
C SER A 461 -9.21 1.45 5.67
N TRP A 462 -8.27 2.24 6.20
CA TRP A 462 -6.84 2.08 5.96
C TRP A 462 -6.35 0.70 6.44
N LEU A 463 -6.72 0.30 7.65
CA LEU A 463 -6.41 -1.00 8.24
C LEU A 463 -6.97 -2.15 7.39
N THR A 464 -8.22 -2.08 6.92
CA THR A 464 -8.78 -3.10 6.02
C THR A 464 -7.95 -3.18 4.74
N MET A 465 -7.75 -2.03 4.08
CA MET A 465 -6.99 -1.95 2.83
C MET A 465 -5.60 -2.58 2.97
N MET A 466 -4.86 -2.23 4.01
CA MET A 466 -3.51 -2.74 4.23
C MET A 466 -3.50 -4.20 4.66
N ASN A 467 -4.44 -4.63 5.51
CA ASN A 467 -4.52 -6.00 5.99
C ASN A 467 -4.70 -6.99 4.85
N GLU A 468 -5.54 -6.66 3.88
CA GLU A 468 -5.80 -7.51 2.72
C GLU A 468 -4.55 -7.71 1.87
N ARG A 469 -3.84 -6.61 1.57
CA ARG A 469 -2.62 -6.62 0.76
C ARG A 469 -1.50 -7.38 1.45
N LEU A 470 -1.29 -7.15 2.74
CA LEU A 470 -0.26 -7.85 3.52
C LEU A 470 -0.57 -9.34 3.68
N THR A 471 -1.85 -9.69 3.87
CA THR A 471 -2.29 -11.09 3.94
C THR A 471 -2.01 -11.81 2.62
N LEU A 472 -2.32 -11.18 1.48
CA LEU A 472 -1.98 -11.74 0.17
C LEU A 472 -0.46 -11.86 0.00
N ALA A 473 0.28 -10.78 0.28
CA ALA A 473 1.73 -10.74 0.17
C ALA A 473 2.42 -11.85 0.99
N LYS A 474 1.91 -12.20 2.18
CA LYS A 474 2.44 -13.30 3.01
C LYS A 474 2.52 -14.64 2.26
N SER A 475 1.61 -14.89 1.31
CA SER A 475 1.62 -16.12 0.49
C SER A 475 2.74 -16.16 -0.56
N TYR A 476 3.28 -14.99 -0.93
CA TYR A 476 4.40 -14.85 -1.87
C TYR A 476 5.76 -14.98 -1.20
N LEU A 477 5.82 -14.60 0.07
CA LEU A 477 7.02 -14.61 0.88
C LEU A 477 7.60 -16.03 1.01
N SER A 478 8.86 -16.22 0.65
CA SER A 478 9.61 -17.44 1.04
C SER A 478 9.87 -17.46 2.55
N SER A 479 10.19 -18.60 3.16
CA SER A 479 10.47 -18.65 4.61
C SER A 479 11.60 -17.70 5.04
N LYS A 480 12.52 -17.37 4.13
CA LYS A 480 13.69 -16.51 4.38
C LYS A 480 13.49 -15.08 3.88
N SER A 481 12.25 -14.65 3.68
CA SER A 481 11.96 -13.33 3.15
C SER A 481 11.83 -12.27 4.23
N VAL A 482 11.97 -11.01 3.82
CA VAL A 482 11.71 -9.83 4.65
C VAL A 482 10.64 -8.92 4.03
N LEU A 483 9.87 -8.26 4.88
CA LEU A 483 9.02 -7.12 4.59
C LEU A 483 9.68 -5.86 5.15
N LEU A 484 9.80 -4.82 4.32
CA LEU A 484 10.15 -3.46 4.71
C LEU A 484 8.98 -2.54 4.32
N MET A 485 8.44 -1.82 5.30
CA MET A 485 7.31 -0.92 5.10
C MET A 485 7.66 0.46 5.63
N ASN A 486 7.70 1.46 4.74
CA ASN A 486 7.89 2.86 5.13
C ASN A 486 6.59 3.41 5.72
N MET A 487 6.68 4.20 6.79
CA MET A 487 5.55 4.85 7.46
C MET A 487 6.00 6.17 8.07
N ASP A 488 5.09 7.12 8.27
CA ASP A 488 5.32 8.30 9.10
C ASP A 488 4.67 8.18 10.49
N GLU A 489 4.55 9.30 11.20
CA GLU A 489 3.96 9.36 12.54
C GLU A 489 2.47 8.99 12.63
N HIS A 490 1.70 9.02 11.54
CA HIS A 490 0.23 8.90 11.59
C HIS A 490 -0.23 7.45 11.79
N GLU A 491 0.32 6.52 11.00
CA GLU A 491 -0.17 5.13 10.93
C GLU A 491 0.83 4.08 11.46
N ILE A 492 1.95 4.51 12.05
CA ILE A 492 3.00 3.61 12.54
C ILE A 492 2.47 2.58 13.56
N SER A 493 1.69 3.01 14.55
CA SER A 493 1.18 2.12 15.60
C SER A 493 0.22 1.07 15.03
N ASN A 494 -0.64 1.50 14.10
CA ASN A 494 -1.58 0.62 13.40
C ASN A 494 -0.84 -0.38 12.51
N SER A 495 0.21 0.07 11.83
CA SER A 495 1.07 -0.74 10.98
C SER A 495 1.84 -1.81 11.75
N GLU A 496 2.37 -1.50 12.93
CA GLU A 496 3.06 -2.45 13.81
C GLU A 496 2.13 -3.58 14.29
N ILE A 497 0.92 -3.20 14.73
CA ILE A 497 -0.11 -4.16 15.14
C ILE A 497 -0.49 -5.05 13.96
N LEU A 498 -0.71 -4.44 12.79
CA LEU A 498 -1.11 -5.16 11.59
C LEU A 498 -0.03 -6.13 11.10
N ALA A 499 1.22 -5.67 10.98
CA ALA A 499 2.35 -6.50 10.59
C ALA A 499 2.56 -7.65 11.58
N SER A 500 2.43 -7.39 12.89
CA SER A 500 2.51 -8.43 13.92
C SER A 500 1.38 -9.45 13.82
N ASN A 501 0.17 -9.05 13.43
CA ASN A 501 -0.95 -9.98 13.23
C ASN A 501 -0.75 -10.85 11.99
N VAL A 502 -0.19 -10.28 10.91
CA VAL A 502 0.01 -11.00 9.64
C VAL A 502 1.26 -11.88 9.70
N LEU A 503 2.40 -11.36 10.14
CA LEU A 503 3.71 -12.04 10.11
C LEU A 503 4.15 -12.60 11.46
N GLU A 504 3.32 -12.47 12.50
CA GLU A 504 3.59 -12.90 13.88
C GLU A 504 4.64 -12.05 14.59
N LYS A 505 4.37 -11.69 15.84
CA LYS A 505 5.20 -10.80 16.66
C LYS A 505 6.66 -11.30 16.83
N ASN A 506 6.86 -12.61 16.87
CA ASN A 506 8.21 -13.19 17.04
C ASN A 506 9.10 -13.01 15.81
N ASN A 507 8.53 -12.62 14.67
CA ASN A 507 9.26 -12.37 13.43
C ASN A 507 9.59 -10.89 13.19
N ASP A 508 9.34 -10.03 14.17
CA ASP A 508 9.77 -8.63 14.18
C ASP A 508 11.30 -8.53 14.22
N LEU A 509 11.90 -7.83 13.26
CA LEU A 509 13.34 -7.58 13.17
C LEU A 509 13.74 -6.17 13.68
N GLY A 510 12.76 -5.37 14.08
CA GLY A 510 12.89 -4.02 14.58
C GLY A 510 12.53 -2.93 13.59
N THR A 511 12.41 -1.72 14.11
CA THR A 511 12.05 -0.51 13.35
C THR A 511 13.28 0.36 13.09
N ILE A 512 13.50 0.76 11.84
CA ILE A 512 14.51 1.76 11.48
C ILE A 512 13.84 3.13 11.50
N VAL A 513 14.45 4.09 12.20
CA VAL A 513 14.06 5.50 12.20
C VAL A 513 14.96 6.23 11.20
N TRP A 514 14.35 6.76 10.15
CA TRP A 514 15.01 7.54 9.13
C TRP A 514 14.84 9.04 9.41
N ASP A 515 15.87 9.66 9.98
CA ASP A 515 15.96 11.10 10.21
C ASP A 515 16.30 11.82 8.90
N LYS A 516 15.31 12.57 8.38
CA LYS A 516 15.38 13.37 7.15
C LYS A 516 16.14 14.69 7.34
N ARG A 517 16.63 14.98 8.55
CA ARG A 517 17.37 16.20 8.91
C ARG A 517 16.68 17.50 8.51
N ASN A 518 15.35 17.48 8.49
CA ASN A 518 14.52 18.59 8.08
C ASN A 518 13.33 18.74 9.05
N PRO A 519 13.55 19.34 10.24
CA PRO A 519 12.47 19.57 11.20
C PRO A 519 11.45 20.56 10.64
N LYS A 520 10.16 20.20 10.72
CA LYS A 520 9.04 21.07 10.32
C LYS A 520 9.00 22.32 11.21
N GLY A 521 9.46 23.46 10.68
CA GLY A 521 9.61 24.71 11.44
C GLY A 521 8.31 25.40 11.86
N ASP A 522 7.18 25.00 11.28
CA ASP A 522 5.84 25.49 11.57
C ASP A 522 5.09 24.66 12.64
N SER A 523 5.74 23.62 13.19
CA SER A 523 5.12 22.78 14.20
C SER A 523 4.82 23.56 15.49
N LYS A 524 3.60 23.45 16.00
CA LYS A 524 3.21 24.02 17.31
C LYS A 524 3.63 23.13 18.51
N GLY A 525 4.18 21.94 18.24
CA GLY A 525 4.58 20.94 19.23
C GLY A 525 5.96 20.36 18.93
N ILE A 526 6.11 19.03 18.98
CA ILE A 526 7.35 18.37 18.55
C ILE A 526 7.45 18.48 17.03
N ALA A 527 8.58 19.01 16.54
CA ALA A 527 8.88 19.07 15.12
C ALA A 527 9.31 17.69 14.62
N TYR A 528 8.37 16.93 14.07
CA TYR A 528 8.68 15.65 13.42
C TYR A 528 9.66 15.87 12.26
N GLN A 529 10.78 15.14 12.30
CA GLN A 529 11.85 15.22 11.29
C GLN A 529 12.27 13.85 10.75
N HIS A 530 11.58 12.79 11.18
CA HIS A 530 11.91 11.41 10.84
C HIS A 530 10.71 10.64 10.33
N GLU A 531 10.99 9.58 9.59
CA GLU A 531 10.06 8.53 9.19
C GLU A 531 10.50 7.18 9.77
N TYR A 532 9.69 6.15 9.59
CA TYR A 532 9.90 4.82 10.11
C TYR A 532 9.93 3.80 8.98
N ILE A 533 10.71 2.73 9.15
CA ILE A 533 10.70 1.57 8.28
C ILE A 533 10.54 0.34 9.16
N LEU A 534 9.35 -0.25 9.15
CA LEU A 534 9.04 -1.48 9.85
C LEU A 534 9.69 -2.66 9.13
N THR A 535 10.35 -3.55 9.88
CA THR A 535 11.07 -4.69 9.32
C THR A 535 10.58 -5.99 9.94
N TYR A 536 9.99 -6.88 9.14
CA TYR A 536 9.50 -8.18 9.59
C TYR A 536 10.01 -9.30 8.69
N ALA A 537 10.38 -10.44 9.27
CA ALA A 537 10.63 -11.66 8.51
C ALA A 537 9.32 -12.45 8.30
N LYS A 538 9.28 -13.36 7.31
CA LYS A 538 8.28 -14.44 7.32
C LYS A 538 8.61 -15.47 8.41
N ASP A 539 9.88 -15.79 8.58
CA ASP A 539 10.44 -16.59 9.68
C ASP A 539 11.82 -16.02 10.04
N ALA A 540 11.92 -15.41 11.22
CA ALA A 540 13.14 -14.75 11.66
C ALA A 540 14.29 -15.75 11.93
N ALA A 541 13.97 -16.97 12.38
CA ALA A 541 14.98 -18.00 12.61
C ALA A 541 15.55 -18.50 11.28
N ALA A 542 14.70 -18.79 10.30
CA ALA A 542 15.12 -19.23 8.97
C ALA A 542 15.92 -18.15 8.22
N LEU A 543 15.56 -16.87 8.38
CA LEU A 543 16.34 -15.76 7.82
C LEU A 543 17.73 -15.69 8.44
N ALA A 544 17.85 -15.77 9.77
CA ALA A 544 19.11 -15.67 10.50
C ALA A 544 20.14 -16.74 10.13
N GLU A 545 19.70 -17.92 9.68
CA GLU A 545 20.59 -18.97 9.18
C GLU A 545 21.33 -18.59 7.88
N THR A 546 20.76 -17.68 7.08
CA THR A 546 21.27 -17.38 5.73
C THR A 546 21.69 -15.92 5.54
N CYS A 547 21.16 -15.00 6.35
CA CYS A 547 21.42 -13.59 6.24
C CYS A 547 21.89 -13.02 7.58
N LYS A 548 23.03 -12.33 7.56
CA LYS A 548 23.58 -11.66 8.75
C LYS A 548 22.95 -10.28 9.02
N VAL A 549 22.11 -9.79 8.12
CA VAL A 549 21.51 -8.45 8.16
C VAL A 549 22.58 -7.37 8.34
N GLN A 550 23.44 -7.25 7.33
CA GLN A 550 24.60 -6.36 7.36
C GLN A 550 24.70 -5.55 6.08
N ARG A 551 25.17 -4.31 6.24
CA ARG A 551 25.49 -3.41 5.13
C ARG A 551 27.00 -3.18 5.04
N PRO A 552 27.53 -2.86 3.85
CA PRO A 552 28.89 -2.35 3.72
C PRO A 552 29.05 -1.05 4.50
N LYS A 553 30.22 -0.85 5.11
CA LYS A 553 30.60 0.43 5.71
C LYS A 553 30.76 1.47 4.61
N ARG A 554 29.95 2.52 4.66
CA ARG A 554 29.83 3.55 3.60
C ARG A 554 31.18 4.09 3.13
N ASN A 555 32.09 4.40 4.05
CA ASN A 555 33.38 5.02 3.71
C ASN A 555 34.57 4.04 3.69
N ALA A 556 34.36 2.74 3.89
CA ALA A 556 35.49 1.81 4.05
C ALA A 556 36.36 1.72 2.78
N GLU A 557 35.76 1.64 1.60
CA GLU A 557 36.49 1.63 0.33
C GLU A 557 37.28 2.92 0.10
N LEU A 558 36.71 4.08 0.44
CA LEU A 558 37.38 5.37 0.36
C LEU A 558 38.62 5.38 1.27
N ILE A 559 38.48 4.93 2.51
CA ILE A 559 39.58 4.83 3.49
C ILE A 559 40.69 3.91 2.97
N LEU A 560 40.34 2.72 2.45
CA LEU A 560 41.31 1.78 1.89
C LEU A 560 42.03 2.35 0.67
N SER A 561 41.31 3.02 -0.24
CA SER A 561 41.89 3.63 -1.43
C SER A 561 42.93 4.70 -1.06
N LYS A 562 42.61 5.52 -0.05
CA LYS A 562 43.50 6.58 0.41
C LYS A 562 44.74 6.02 1.09
N ALA A 563 44.56 5.02 1.95
CA ALA A 563 45.66 4.33 2.59
C ALA A 563 46.62 3.73 1.55
N LYS A 564 46.08 3.05 0.53
CA LYS A 564 46.87 2.50 -0.58
C LYS A 564 47.63 3.59 -1.34
N GLN A 565 47.01 4.75 -1.58
CA GLN A 565 47.64 5.89 -2.25
C GLN A 565 48.81 6.48 -1.44
N LEU A 566 48.70 6.58 -0.11
CA LEU A 566 49.78 7.08 0.73
C LEU A 566 50.89 6.04 0.88
N PHE A 567 50.50 4.78 1.09
CA PHE A 567 51.44 3.69 1.26
C PHE A 567 52.30 3.42 0.03
N SER A 568 51.77 3.63 -1.18
CA SER A 568 52.53 3.49 -2.43
C SER A 568 53.66 4.52 -2.59
N LYS A 569 53.66 5.60 -1.81
CA LYS A 569 54.70 6.64 -1.81
C LYS A 569 55.84 6.36 -0.82
N LYS A 570 55.78 5.26 -0.08
CA LYS A 570 56.78 4.88 0.92
C LYS A 570 58.17 4.87 0.29
N SER A 571 59.11 5.59 0.91
CA SER A 571 60.50 5.68 0.49
C SER A 571 61.40 5.87 1.71
N GLU A 572 62.72 5.93 1.51
CA GLU A 572 63.66 6.22 2.61
C GLU A 572 63.43 7.59 3.27
N THR A 573 62.87 8.55 2.53
CA THR A 573 62.57 9.91 3.03
C THR A 573 61.12 10.09 3.48
N TYR A 574 60.25 9.11 3.19
CA TYR A 574 58.83 9.14 3.56
C TYR A 574 58.45 7.83 4.24
N THR A 575 58.59 7.83 5.57
CA THR A 575 58.51 6.62 6.40
C THR A 575 57.07 6.24 6.75
N LEU A 576 56.88 5.07 7.37
CA LEU A 576 55.56 4.64 7.85
C LEU A 576 54.96 5.60 8.88
N ASP A 577 55.80 6.25 9.70
CA ASP A 577 55.35 7.24 10.68
C ASP A 577 54.82 8.50 9.98
N ASP A 578 55.45 8.93 8.89
CA ASP A 578 55.01 10.09 8.10
C ASP A 578 53.71 9.77 7.34
N ILE A 579 53.62 8.57 6.77
CA ILE A 579 52.38 8.04 6.18
C ILE A 579 51.22 8.06 7.20
N ASN A 580 51.46 7.57 8.42
CA ASN A 580 50.44 7.53 9.47
C ASN A 580 50.03 8.95 9.92
N LYS A 581 50.97 9.89 10.06
CA LYS A 581 50.64 11.30 10.37
C LYS A 581 49.75 11.92 9.31
N ASP A 582 50.09 11.75 8.04
CA ASP A 582 49.30 12.27 6.91
C ASP A 582 47.94 11.60 6.81
N PHE A 583 47.87 10.29 7.05
CA PHE A 583 46.63 9.54 7.03
C PHE A 583 45.69 9.99 8.16
N ILE A 584 46.19 10.16 9.38
CA ILE A 584 45.41 10.70 10.51
C ILE A 584 44.90 12.11 10.19
N LYS A 585 45.75 12.97 9.63
CA LYS A 585 45.36 14.34 9.21
C LYS A 585 44.24 14.30 8.18
N TRP A 586 44.34 13.41 7.19
CA TRP A 586 43.30 13.21 6.19
C TRP A 586 42.00 12.69 6.80
N ILE A 587 42.04 11.64 7.63
CA ILE A 587 40.88 11.08 8.35
C ILE A 587 40.16 12.18 9.15
N ASN A 588 40.92 12.99 9.88
CA ASN A 588 40.35 14.06 10.71
C ASN A 588 39.71 15.17 9.87
N SER A 589 40.23 15.44 8.67
CA SER A 589 39.65 16.42 7.74
C SER A 589 38.35 15.97 7.06
N GLN A 590 38.02 14.67 7.06
CA GLN A 590 36.82 14.19 6.38
C GLN A 590 35.56 14.62 7.14
N VAL A 591 34.62 15.25 6.45
CA VAL A 591 33.30 15.60 6.98
C VAL A 591 32.36 14.39 6.81
N GLY A 592 31.57 14.08 7.83
CA GLY A 592 30.60 12.97 7.77
C GLY A 592 31.12 11.59 8.21
N PHE A 593 32.43 11.42 8.45
CA PHE A 593 32.95 10.18 9.03
C PHE A 593 32.50 10.04 10.49
N SER A 594 31.92 8.87 10.81
CA SER A 594 31.56 8.47 12.16
C SER A 594 32.79 8.28 13.05
N GLY A 595 32.60 8.30 14.38
CA GLY A 595 33.69 8.01 15.32
C GLY A 595 34.27 6.59 15.15
N GLY A 596 33.45 5.64 14.70
CA GLY A 596 33.88 4.28 14.40
C GLY A 596 34.80 4.20 13.17
N GLU A 597 34.51 4.99 12.13
CA GLU A 597 35.35 5.11 10.93
C GLU A 597 36.64 5.88 11.22
N ARG A 598 36.55 6.99 11.97
CA ARG A 598 37.73 7.77 12.38
C ARG A 598 38.71 6.99 13.26
N ALA A 599 38.25 5.94 13.92
CA ALA A 599 39.13 5.07 14.69
C ALA A 599 40.06 4.22 13.81
N TYR A 600 39.72 3.99 12.54
CA TYR A 600 40.59 3.33 11.55
C TYR A 600 41.61 4.32 10.98
N ASN A 601 42.49 4.79 11.86
CA ASN A 601 43.42 5.89 11.59
C ASN A 601 44.87 5.45 11.54
N SER A 602 45.15 4.15 11.49
CA SER A 602 46.51 3.61 11.40
C SER A 602 46.68 2.67 10.22
N ILE A 603 47.88 2.66 9.65
CA ILE A 603 48.33 1.79 8.57
C ILE A 603 49.52 1.01 9.09
N ASP A 604 49.51 -0.31 8.91
CA ASP A 604 50.60 -1.18 9.36
C ASP A 604 51.71 -1.37 8.31
N GLU A 605 52.70 -2.18 8.66
CA GLU A 605 53.86 -2.50 7.83
C GLU A 605 53.51 -3.11 6.46
N ASN A 606 52.33 -3.71 6.31
CA ASN A 606 51.83 -4.31 5.08
C ASN A 606 50.93 -3.35 4.27
N GLY A 607 50.68 -2.15 4.79
CA GLY A 607 49.74 -1.19 4.19
C GLY A 607 48.28 -1.42 4.59
N ASP A 608 48.03 -2.27 5.59
CA ASP A 608 46.68 -2.57 6.03
C ASP A 608 46.17 -1.53 7.01
N VAL A 609 44.97 -1.00 6.74
CA VAL A 609 44.29 -0.07 7.63
C VAL A 609 43.74 -0.82 8.85
N TYR A 610 44.01 -0.30 10.04
CA TYR A 610 43.54 -0.88 11.28
C TYR A 610 43.14 0.17 12.32
N ARG A 611 42.43 -0.30 13.34
CA ARG A 611 42.19 0.41 14.60
C ARG A 611 42.65 -0.42 15.78
N ALA A 612 43.13 0.23 16.82
CA ALA A 612 43.40 -0.42 18.10
C ALA A 612 42.09 -0.62 18.87
N VAL A 613 41.83 -1.84 19.36
CA VAL A 613 40.66 -2.15 20.19
C VAL A 613 41.07 -2.78 21.51
N SER A 614 40.35 -2.42 22.58
CA SER A 614 40.57 -3.00 23.90
C SER A 614 40.28 -4.51 23.87
N MET A 615 41.19 -5.28 24.47
CA MET A 615 41.04 -6.72 24.69
C MET A 615 40.47 -7.04 26.07
N ALA A 616 39.94 -6.06 26.79
CA ALA A 616 39.35 -6.29 28.11
C ALA A 616 38.01 -7.06 28.02
N TRP A 617 37.74 -7.86 29.03
CA TRP A 617 36.48 -8.55 29.22
C TRP A 617 35.31 -7.55 29.33
N PRO A 618 34.29 -7.64 28.46
CA PRO A 618 33.26 -6.62 28.37
C PRO A 618 32.20 -6.71 29.48
N ASN A 619 32.03 -7.87 30.12
CA ASN A 619 30.96 -8.07 31.08
C ASN A 619 31.28 -7.43 32.44
N LYS A 620 30.22 -7.21 33.25
CA LYS A 620 30.36 -6.67 34.62
C LYS A 620 31.01 -7.67 35.59
N LYS A 621 30.87 -8.97 35.34
CA LYS A 621 31.52 -10.05 36.12
C LYS A 621 32.96 -10.25 35.63
N GLN A 622 33.83 -10.76 36.52
CA GLN A 622 35.18 -11.16 36.13
C GLN A 622 35.16 -12.32 35.13
N ALA A 623 36.15 -12.35 34.23
CA ALA A 623 36.39 -13.47 33.33
C ALA A 623 36.82 -14.73 34.11
N PRO A 624 36.81 -15.92 33.48
CA PRO A 624 37.44 -17.12 34.02
C PRO A 624 38.90 -16.89 34.43
N LYS A 625 39.39 -17.64 35.42
CA LYS A 625 40.75 -17.45 35.99
C LYS A 625 41.84 -17.59 34.94
N GLU A 626 41.66 -18.49 33.98
CA GLU A 626 42.59 -18.69 32.87
C GLU A 626 42.73 -17.46 31.94
N TYR A 627 41.85 -16.45 32.01
CA TYR A 627 41.90 -15.24 31.18
C TYR A 627 42.71 -14.12 31.83
N PHE A 628 43.41 -14.39 32.93
CA PHE A 628 44.29 -13.44 33.62
C PHE A 628 45.77 -13.67 33.34
N ILE A 629 46.11 -14.53 32.38
CA ILE A 629 47.49 -14.80 32.00
C ILE A 629 48.09 -13.55 31.33
N PRO A 630 49.17 -12.95 31.88
CA PRO A 630 49.82 -11.79 31.27
C PRO A 630 50.44 -12.12 29.92
N LEU A 631 50.34 -11.18 28.98
CA LEU A 631 51.08 -11.26 27.73
C LEU A 631 52.52 -10.77 27.95
N ILE A 632 53.48 -11.47 27.36
CA ILE A 632 54.90 -11.09 27.45
C ILE A 632 55.22 -10.08 26.36
N HIS A 633 55.84 -8.96 26.73
CA HIS A 633 56.22 -7.91 25.80
C HIS A 633 57.41 -8.37 24.93
N PRO A 634 57.33 -8.28 23.58
CA PRO A 634 58.31 -8.89 22.68
C PRO A 634 59.70 -8.23 22.71
N LYS A 635 59.81 -6.96 23.13
CA LYS A 635 61.10 -6.26 23.22
C LYS A 635 61.73 -6.30 24.60
N THR A 636 60.92 -6.32 25.66
CA THR A 636 61.40 -6.21 27.04
C THR A 636 61.33 -7.53 27.80
N ASN A 637 60.69 -8.56 27.22
CA ASN A 637 60.49 -9.90 27.79
C ASN A 637 59.84 -9.90 29.18
N LYS A 638 59.06 -8.86 29.50
CA LYS A 638 58.36 -8.68 30.78
C LYS A 638 56.84 -8.80 30.61
N PRO A 639 56.10 -9.21 31.65
CA PRO A 639 54.65 -9.30 31.62
C PRO A 639 54.01 -7.92 31.53
N CYS A 640 53.04 -7.77 30.61
CA CYS A 640 52.24 -6.55 30.48
C CYS A 640 51.05 -6.55 31.46
N PRO A 641 50.49 -5.36 31.79
CA PRO A 641 49.27 -5.23 32.58
C PRO A 641 48.12 -6.04 32.01
N VAL A 642 47.45 -6.76 32.90
CA VAL A 642 46.21 -7.47 32.60
C VAL A 642 45.03 -6.57 32.97
N PRO A 643 44.00 -6.45 32.12
CA PRO A 643 42.79 -5.70 32.46
C PRO A 643 42.16 -6.22 33.77
N ALA A 644 41.58 -5.31 34.56
CA ALA A 644 41.05 -5.63 35.90
C ALA A 644 39.99 -6.75 35.91
N ARG A 645 39.29 -6.97 34.80
CA ARG A 645 38.28 -8.04 34.64
C ARG A 645 38.77 -9.25 33.83
N GLY A 646 40.05 -9.29 33.48
CA GLY A 646 40.65 -10.31 32.62
C GLY A 646 40.52 -9.97 31.13
N TRP A 647 41.21 -10.76 30.31
CA TRP A 647 41.16 -10.68 28.86
C TRP A 647 39.78 -11.11 28.32
N ARG A 648 39.45 -10.64 27.12
CA ARG A 648 38.21 -10.99 26.41
C ARG A 648 38.21 -12.44 25.93
N ASN A 649 39.36 -12.94 25.50
CA ASN A 649 39.50 -14.20 24.79
C ASN A 649 40.30 -15.23 25.62
N PRO A 650 40.07 -16.54 25.41
CA PRO A 650 40.84 -17.60 26.05
C PRO A 650 42.32 -17.60 25.63
N PRO A 651 43.21 -18.23 26.44
CA PRO A 651 44.65 -18.29 26.15
C PRO A 651 45.00 -18.82 24.76
N GLN A 652 44.23 -19.80 24.25
CA GLN A 652 44.43 -20.32 22.91
C GLN A 652 44.22 -19.25 21.83
N THR A 653 43.08 -18.56 21.86
CA THR A 653 42.80 -17.47 20.92
C THR A 653 43.78 -16.31 21.10
N MET A 654 44.23 -16.02 22.33
CA MET A 654 45.26 -15.01 22.57
C MET A 654 46.60 -15.38 21.92
N ARG A 655 47.00 -16.66 21.95
CA ARG A 655 48.19 -17.15 21.21
C ARG A 655 48.01 -17.00 19.70
N GLU A 656 46.87 -17.43 19.15
CA GLU A 656 46.60 -17.29 17.72
C GLU A 656 46.65 -15.83 17.24
N LEU A 657 46.14 -14.89 18.06
CA LEU A 657 46.23 -13.46 17.76
C LEU A 657 47.67 -12.94 17.78
N MET A 658 48.48 -13.45 18.71
CA MET A 658 49.91 -13.11 18.82
C MET A 658 50.69 -13.66 17.62
N ASP A 659 50.46 -14.92 17.24
CA ASP A 659 51.09 -15.57 16.09
C ASP A 659 50.74 -14.87 14.76
N LYS A 660 49.51 -14.35 14.65
CA LYS A 660 49.06 -13.57 13.50
C LYS A 660 49.52 -12.10 13.52
N GLY A 661 50.30 -11.67 14.51
CA GLY A 661 50.72 -10.27 14.64
C GLY A 661 49.56 -9.29 14.87
N GLN A 662 48.43 -9.77 15.41
CA GLN A 662 47.23 -8.97 15.66
C GLN A 662 47.20 -8.34 17.07
N ILE A 663 48.29 -8.43 17.85
CA ILE A 663 48.42 -7.78 19.16
C ILE A 663 49.39 -6.60 19.05
N LEU A 664 48.91 -5.43 19.45
CA LEU A 664 49.67 -4.19 19.51
C LEU A 664 50.20 -4.03 20.94
N PHE A 665 51.51 -4.07 21.07
CA PHE A 665 52.22 -3.76 22.31
C PHE A 665 52.59 -2.29 22.37
N GLY A 666 52.68 -1.72 23.57
CA GLY A 666 53.17 -0.37 23.76
C GLY A 666 54.67 -0.24 23.46
N ILE A 667 55.23 0.92 23.75
CA ILE A 667 56.68 1.14 23.63
C ILE A 667 57.44 0.21 24.61
N ASN A 668 56.84 -0.10 25.75
CA ASN A 668 57.34 -0.99 26.79
C ASN A 668 56.19 -1.77 27.46
N GLU A 669 56.55 -2.59 28.46
CA GLU A 669 55.60 -3.46 29.17
C GLU A 669 54.57 -2.72 30.03
N THR A 670 54.68 -1.40 30.28
CA THR A 670 53.76 -0.71 31.20
C THR A 670 52.42 -0.36 30.56
N THR A 671 52.33 -0.44 29.24
CA THR A 671 51.10 -0.17 28.49
C THR A 671 50.34 -1.47 28.26
N GLN A 672 49.05 -1.48 28.58
CA GLN A 672 48.20 -2.64 28.32
C GLN A 672 48.09 -2.91 26.80
N PRO A 673 48.40 -4.14 26.33
CA PRO A 673 48.26 -4.49 24.93
C PRO A 673 46.83 -4.36 24.41
N THR A 674 46.72 -3.97 23.15
CA THR A 674 45.44 -3.86 22.42
C THR A 674 45.45 -4.78 21.21
N ARG A 675 44.27 -5.02 20.60
CA ARG A 675 44.16 -5.81 19.38
C ARG A 675 44.19 -4.90 18.16
N LYS A 676 44.97 -5.29 17.15
CA LYS A 676 44.93 -4.77 15.78
C LYS A 676 43.65 -5.30 15.12
N TYR A 677 42.72 -4.40 14.79
CA TYR A 677 41.45 -4.74 14.14
C TYR A 677 41.47 -4.19 12.71
N LEU A 678 41.62 -5.07 11.72
CA LEU A 678 41.83 -4.68 10.31
C LEU A 678 40.52 -4.28 9.63
N LEU A 679 40.53 -3.16 8.88
CA LEU A 679 39.35 -2.68 8.16
C LEU A 679 38.92 -3.66 7.06
N ARG A 680 39.89 -4.22 6.31
CA ARG A 680 39.64 -5.18 5.23
C ARG A 680 38.90 -6.45 5.69
N GLU A 681 39.05 -6.82 6.96
CA GLU A 681 38.37 -7.98 7.57
C GLU A 681 36.99 -7.61 8.15
N ASN A 682 36.69 -6.31 8.25
CA ASN A 682 35.51 -5.76 8.94
C ASN A 682 34.81 -4.70 8.10
N MET A 683 34.66 -5.00 6.80
CA MET A 683 34.04 -4.12 5.79
C MET A 683 32.53 -3.95 5.96
N TYR A 684 31.90 -4.78 6.79
CA TYR A 684 30.46 -4.80 6.99
C TYR A 684 30.11 -4.45 8.44
N GLU A 685 28.89 -3.94 8.62
CA GLU A 685 28.31 -3.65 9.92
C GLU A 685 26.83 -3.99 9.92
N ASN A 686 26.27 -4.23 11.11
CA ASN A 686 24.84 -4.39 11.26
C ASN A 686 24.13 -3.09 10.87
N ILE A 687 22.92 -3.20 10.32
CA ILE A 687 22.11 -2.04 9.97
C ILE A 687 21.78 -1.27 11.27
N PRO A 688 22.09 0.02 11.38
CA PRO A 688 21.69 0.82 12.53
C PRO A 688 20.19 1.10 12.50
N SER A 689 19.54 1.10 13.66
CA SER A 689 18.14 1.51 13.78
C SER A 689 17.93 3.02 13.60
N LEU A 690 19.01 3.81 13.53
CA LEU A 690 18.97 5.24 13.25
C LEU A 690 19.72 5.52 11.95
N VAL A 691 18.99 5.97 10.93
CA VAL A 691 19.55 6.37 9.64
C VAL A 691 19.41 7.87 9.50
N TYR A 692 20.53 8.56 9.29
CA TYR A 692 20.55 10.00 9.08
C TYR A 692 20.81 10.31 7.60
N TYR A 693 19.80 10.80 6.90
CA TYR A 693 19.91 11.15 5.48
C TYR A 693 18.83 12.15 5.09
N GLY A 694 19.23 13.36 4.69
CA GLY A 694 18.29 14.43 4.32
C GLY A 694 18.21 14.74 2.82
N GLY A 695 18.70 13.84 1.96
CA GLY A 695 18.54 13.95 0.51
C GLY A 695 17.14 13.50 0.04
N SER A 696 16.78 13.89 -1.18
CA SER A 696 15.58 13.46 -1.89
C SER A 696 15.92 13.17 -3.34
N ASP A 697 15.17 12.27 -3.98
CA ASP A 697 15.27 12.00 -5.43
C ASP A 697 14.39 12.94 -6.26
N THR A 698 13.76 13.96 -5.63
CA THR A 698 12.89 14.94 -6.30
C THR A 698 13.60 15.63 -7.46
N ASP A 699 14.83 16.13 -7.25
CA ASP A 699 15.59 16.83 -8.31
C ASP A 699 15.93 15.89 -9.46
N MET A 700 16.25 14.62 -9.16
CA MET A 700 16.53 13.60 -10.17
C MET A 700 15.29 13.36 -11.05
N LEU A 701 14.11 13.16 -10.46
CA LEU A 701 12.88 12.94 -11.21
C LEU A 701 12.43 14.20 -11.97
N HIS A 702 12.59 15.38 -11.38
CA HIS A 702 12.30 16.66 -12.05
C HIS A 702 13.14 16.84 -13.31
N ASN A 703 14.45 16.55 -13.26
CA ASN A 703 15.34 16.61 -14.42
C ASN A 703 14.96 15.60 -15.53
N MET A 704 14.28 14.51 -15.18
CA MET A 704 13.74 13.54 -16.13
C MET A 704 12.35 13.91 -16.65
N ALA A 705 11.82 15.07 -16.27
CA ALA A 705 10.44 15.48 -16.50
C ALA A 705 9.41 14.44 -16.00
N ILE A 706 9.73 13.73 -14.90
CA ILE A 706 8.84 12.77 -14.26
C ILE A 706 8.13 13.47 -13.09
N PRO A 707 6.80 13.68 -13.19
CA PRO A 707 6.03 14.33 -12.14
C PRO A 707 5.88 13.43 -10.89
N PHE A 708 6.70 13.65 -9.86
CA PHE A 708 6.53 12.95 -8.57
C PHE A 708 7.10 13.77 -7.40
N ASP A 709 6.22 14.17 -6.47
CA ASP A 709 6.55 15.19 -5.47
C ASP A 709 7.23 14.62 -4.22
N THR A 710 6.96 13.36 -3.89
CA THR A 710 7.46 12.71 -2.66
C THR A 710 8.15 11.37 -2.93
N PRO A 711 9.19 11.32 -3.77
CA PRO A 711 9.95 10.09 -4.02
C PRO A 711 10.71 9.63 -2.78
N LYS A 712 10.71 8.32 -2.57
CA LYS A 712 11.67 7.69 -1.67
C LYS A 712 13.05 7.68 -2.30
N VAL A 713 14.08 7.71 -1.45
CA VAL A 713 15.47 7.75 -1.89
C VAL A 713 15.89 6.37 -2.38
N THR A 714 16.17 6.26 -3.67
CA THR A 714 16.49 5.00 -4.36
C THR A 714 17.70 4.32 -3.74
N ASP A 715 18.75 5.08 -3.40
CA ASP A 715 19.97 4.53 -2.81
C ASP A 715 19.75 3.96 -1.41
N LEU A 716 18.82 4.53 -0.63
CA LEU A 716 18.45 4.01 0.67
C LEU A 716 17.68 2.69 0.53
N GLY A 717 16.72 2.63 -0.39
CA GLY A 717 15.99 1.39 -0.72
C GLY A 717 16.94 0.28 -1.16
N LYS A 718 17.89 0.59 -2.07
CA LYS A 718 18.94 -0.34 -2.52
C LYS A 718 19.81 -0.84 -1.36
N GLU A 719 20.24 0.06 -0.46
CA GLU A 719 21.05 -0.31 0.72
C GLU A 719 20.29 -1.30 1.60
N HIS A 720 19.03 -1.01 1.92
CA HIS A 720 18.20 -1.88 2.75
C HIS A 720 17.96 -3.24 2.09
N ILE A 721 17.45 -3.27 0.85
CA ILE A 721 17.20 -4.52 0.13
C ILE A 721 18.47 -5.39 0.07
N ALA A 722 19.62 -4.80 -0.27
CA ALA A 722 20.89 -5.52 -0.34
C ALA A 722 21.38 -6.04 1.03
N SER A 723 20.94 -5.44 2.13
CA SER A 723 21.33 -5.86 3.47
C SER A 723 20.58 -7.10 3.94
N PHE A 724 19.37 -7.33 3.39
CA PHE A 724 18.55 -8.51 3.67
C PHE A 724 18.63 -9.59 2.58
N THR A 725 19.00 -9.22 1.35
CA THR A 725 19.14 -10.14 0.21
C THR A 725 20.63 -10.33 -0.10
N ASP A 726 21.22 -11.45 0.33
CA ASP A 726 22.66 -11.68 0.21
C ASP A 726 23.15 -11.52 -1.25
N LYS A 727 23.97 -10.49 -1.52
CA LYS A 727 24.62 -10.27 -2.82
C LYS A 727 25.45 -11.47 -3.30
N ARG A 728 25.83 -12.40 -2.42
CA ARG A 728 26.56 -13.63 -2.80
C ARG A 728 25.70 -14.64 -3.56
N LEU A 729 24.38 -14.63 -3.40
CA LEU A 729 23.45 -15.50 -4.13
C LEU A 729 23.02 -14.93 -5.49
N ILE A 730 23.13 -13.62 -5.65
CA ILE A 730 22.79 -12.89 -6.89
C ILE A 730 23.63 -13.40 -8.08
N LYS A 731 24.89 -13.82 -7.88
CA LYS A 731 25.72 -14.43 -8.95
C LYS A 731 25.45 -15.91 -9.24
N LYS A 732 24.70 -16.64 -8.40
CA LYS A 732 24.50 -18.11 -8.53
C LYS A 732 23.06 -18.57 -8.72
N ALA A 733 22.06 -17.74 -8.48
CA ALA A 733 20.67 -18.12 -8.69
C ALA A 733 20.14 -17.54 -10.02
N LYS A 734 20.20 -18.33 -11.09
CA LYS A 734 19.53 -18.03 -12.36
C LYS A 734 17.99 -18.02 -12.26
N ASN A 735 17.39 -18.52 -11.17
CA ASN A 735 15.93 -18.75 -11.07
C ASN A 735 15.24 -18.17 -9.80
N SER A 736 15.77 -17.18 -9.08
CA SER A 736 15.07 -16.69 -7.86
C SER A 736 15.30 -15.21 -7.51
N ARG A 737 15.16 -14.30 -8.47
CA ARG A 737 15.14 -12.86 -8.18
C ARG A 737 13.74 -12.32 -8.38
N LEU A 738 12.91 -12.46 -7.36
CA LEU A 738 11.72 -11.63 -7.23
C LEU A 738 11.81 -10.84 -5.94
N GLU A 739 12.03 -9.55 -6.14
CA GLU A 739 11.80 -8.49 -5.17
C GLU A 739 10.49 -7.84 -5.62
N LEU A 740 9.47 -7.87 -4.77
CA LEU A 740 8.23 -7.15 -5.04
C LEU A 740 8.38 -5.75 -4.46
N LEU A 741 8.47 -4.77 -5.35
CA LEU A 741 8.31 -3.36 -5.05
C LEU A 741 6.87 -3.01 -5.43
N PHE A 742 6.08 -2.55 -4.46
CA PHE A 742 4.75 -1.99 -4.70
C PHE A 742 4.80 -0.48 -4.58
#